data_AF-A0A9P7K0S8-F1
#
_entry.id   AF-A0A9P7K0S8-F1
#
_cell.length_a   1.000
_cell.length_b   1.000
_cell.length_c   1.000
_cell.angle_alpha   90.00
_cell.angle_beta   90.00
_cell.angle_gamma   90.00
#
_symmetry.space_group_name_H-M   'P 1'
#
loop_
_entity.id
_entity.type
_entity.pdbx_description
1 polymer ?
#
loop_
_entity_poly.entity_id
_entity_poly.type
_entity_poly.pdbx_seq_one_letter_code
_entity_poly.pdbx_strand_id
1 'polypeptide(L)'
;MADATASFKDVPELFEVELGEALTARTESLSTFRELGPPDLCHIVKSTGRTGQRDIGSYHFVSGVDASSSASLAAYINSLTYSIEDNSAWFSKSTAWKVRNGCYCCFNAFSRVDIRVDVKIPGGVVAYVVDLRGERHEATPEIWQETYLSALLRAILYSDDPTYWLEAYRKLDPITTIEGELRFLQAAEALFMKGWQVGSDPEIQVATVVSNHLTAGVMKYFSNSGRCQPAANLFEKLAAREPEIASLLARSYIGMNEEVKAVQIMSAAMKHTPHSYTLLHVQSDFLRSKGRSDWALKLAKEAVNCAPSEFVTWEKLTELYIDTKDYESALLTLNSCPMFTFNGRDAHRALVPAKVHLPFQRQIGDILPEKTKSEDDVADPALLRLPAPGLRGTWARAYSLLTRLVSDIGWDELLKTRSVVFVMEEEYRMQKAQADIQKVATSHSAQDVNENIAVIHEDGSVTAGNATLADDDASTRGMSSPLSESESKPEFENGLNVSAIPIIRVSSESDTEREIAESTRNGVAEQEEQSMTLEKPVQAAAGEEPEPSQASNSYQEAFSFTNKRLCERWLDNLFMVLYEDLRVWTIFRAEVAHFKTQHVAYRKTGIEWEILGDLGMRLHHKEEAKEAYQRCLDTSRYSQKPWAKLLEMYADEGDITRTIQAAIRVAAYQYADYTEMTYPTLIARCFFKLGQIHGHAKISFTLLSMGLPDPILKIMDSYLQYGKTFKVEGYDF
;
A
#
# COMPACT_ATOMS: atom_id res chain seq x y z
N MET A 1 -28.76 -37.62 7.71
CA MET A 1 -27.84 -37.76 8.86
C MET A 1 -26.86 -36.61 8.74
N ALA A 2 -26.96 -35.61 9.61
CA ALA A 2 -25.97 -34.53 9.63
C ALA A 2 -24.71 -35.08 10.30
N ASP A 3 -23.60 -35.15 9.57
CA ASP A 3 -22.31 -35.50 10.15
C ASP A 3 -21.99 -34.49 11.27
N ALA A 4 -21.61 -35.00 12.44
CA ALA A 4 -21.09 -34.15 13.50
C ALA A 4 -19.77 -33.54 13.01
N THR A 5 -19.83 -32.26 12.65
CA THR A 5 -18.72 -31.48 12.13
C THR A 5 -17.68 -31.28 13.23
N ALA A 6 -16.41 -31.59 12.95
CA ALA A 6 -15.28 -31.26 13.82
C ALA A 6 -14.99 -29.74 13.87
N SER A 7 -15.98 -28.91 13.54
CA SER A 7 -15.79 -27.50 13.21
C SER A 7 -16.00 -26.59 14.42
N PHE A 8 -15.34 -25.44 14.42
CA PHE A 8 -15.65 -24.37 15.36
C PHE A 8 -16.91 -23.62 14.93
N LYS A 9 -17.70 -23.16 15.89
CA LYS A 9 -18.96 -22.46 15.66
C LYS A 9 -18.74 -21.05 15.12
N ASP A 10 -17.87 -20.28 15.77
CA ASP A 10 -17.71 -18.84 15.55
C ASP A 10 -16.26 -18.44 15.18
N VAL A 11 -15.36 -19.42 15.02
CA VAL A 11 -13.93 -19.20 14.72
C VAL A 11 -13.62 -19.75 13.33
N PRO A 12 -12.95 -18.97 12.44
CA PRO A 12 -12.55 -19.47 11.14
C PRO A 12 -11.42 -20.48 11.28
N GLU A 13 -11.38 -21.47 10.40
CA GLU A 13 -10.30 -22.47 10.41
C GLU A 13 -10.08 -23.10 9.03
N LEU A 14 -8.81 -23.45 8.80
CA LEU A 14 -8.32 -24.17 7.64
C LEU A 14 -7.93 -25.58 8.09
N PHE A 15 -8.52 -26.60 7.48
CA PHE A 15 -8.21 -27.99 7.80
C PHE A 15 -6.98 -28.45 7.01
N GLU A 16 -6.05 -29.09 7.70
CA GLU A 16 -4.83 -29.62 7.10
C GLU A 16 -5.09 -30.86 6.24
N VAL A 17 -4.30 -31.05 5.20
CA VAL A 17 -4.24 -32.31 4.44
C VAL A 17 -3.44 -33.33 5.23
N GLU A 18 -2.26 -32.93 5.71
CA GLU A 18 -1.41 -33.72 6.59
C GLU A 18 -1.27 -33.05 7.96
N LEU A 19 -1.45 -33.83 9.03
CA LEU A 19 -1.40 -33.33 10.40
C LEU A 19 -0.03 -32.70 10.71
N GLY A 20 -0.02 -31.41 11.03
CA GLY A 20 1.18 -30.64 11.37
C GLY A 20 1.90 -29.99 10.19
N GLU A 21 1.33 -30.04 8.98
CA GLU A 21 1.89 -29.38 7.80
C GLU A 21 2.02 -27.86 7.98
N ALA A 22 1.07 -27.21 8.67
CA ALA A 22 1.09 -25.77 8.91
C ALA A 22 2.29 -25.35 9.78
N LEU A 23 2.62 -26.15 10.81
CA LEU A 23 3.77 -25.92 11.68
C LEU A 23 5.09 -26.16 10.95
N THR A 24 5.13 -27.17 10.08
CA THR A 24 6.30 -27.48 9.24
C THR A 24 6.55 -26.33 8.26
N ALA A 25 5.53 -25.91 7.51
CA ALA A 25 5.62 -24.79 6.57
C ALA A 25 6.01 -23.47 7.24
N ARG A 26 5.50 -23.21 8.46
CA ARG A 26 5.94 -22.06 9.27
C ARG A 26 7.43 -22.14 9.57
N THR A 27 7.93 -23.31 9.98
CA THR A 27 9.34 -23.53 10.32
C THR A 27 10.25 -23.29 9.10
N GLU A 28 9.86 -23.81 7.93
CA GLU A 28 10.60 -23.60 6.68
C GLU A 28 10.67 -22.13 6.26
N SER A 29 9.61 -21.37 6.58
CA SER A 29 9.51 -19.95 6.21
C SER A 29 10.22 -19.01 7.19
N LEU A 30 10.67 -19.47 8.37
CA LEU A 30 11.25 -18.61 9.43
C LEU A 30 12.41 -17.75 8.92
N SER A 31 13.27 -18.32 8.09
CA SER A 31 14.45 -17.63 7.53
C SER A 31 14.10 -16.53 6.52
N THR A 32 12.87 -16.52 5.99
CA THR A 32 12.43 -15.54 4.99
C THR A 32 11.92 -14.25 5.61
N PHE A 33 11.52 -14.28 6.89
CA PHE A 33 10.93 -13.12 7.57
C PHE A 33 11.98 -12.05 7.87
N ARG A 34 11.67 -10.80 7.50
CA ARG A 34 12.65 -9.69 7.55
C ARG A 34 12.23 -8.50 8.43
N GLU A 35 10.95 -8.34 8.69
CA GLU A 35 10.37 -7.22 9.44
C GLU A 35 9.79 -7.72 10.78
N LEU A 36 8.55 -7.33 11.11
CA LEU A 36 7.86 -7.75 12.32
C LEU A 36 7.44 -9.23 12.31
N GLY A 37 7.60 -9.93 11.18
CA GLY A 37 7.21 -11.31 11.00
C GLY A 37 5.73 -11.52 10.69
N PRO A 38 5.33 -12.78 10.47
CA PRO A 38 3.96 -13.15 10.09
C PRO A 38 2.99 -12.97 11.27
N PRO A 39 1.67 -13.07 11.03
CA PRO A 39 0.71 -13.16 12.13
C PRO A 39 0.97 -14.41 12.98
N ASP A 40 0.36 -14.42 14.16
CA ASP A 40 0.47 -15.56 15.04
C ASP A 40 -0.37 -16.71 14.48
N LEU A 41 0.13 -17.94 14.62
CA LEU A 41 -0.50 -19.15 14.09
C LEU A 41 -1.01 -19.99 15.25
N CYS A 42 -2.30 -20.29 15.26
CA CYS A 42 -2.91 -21.21 16.21
C CYS A 42 -3.26 -22.51 15.50
N HIS A 43 -2.53 -23.58 15.82
CA HIS A 43 -2.80 -24.94 15.33
C HIS A 43 -3.54 -25.74 16.39
N ILE A 44 -4.53 -26.53 15.97
CA ILE A 44 -5.40 -27.31 16.85
C ILE A 44 -5.54 -28.73 16.30
N VAL A 45 -5.45 -29.71 17.21
CA VAL A 45 -5.71 -31.12 16.92
C VAL A 45 -6.99 -31.55 17.60
N LYS A 46 -7.94 -32.03 16.81
CA LYS A 46 -9.26 -32.49 17.25
C LYS A 46 -9.33 -34.00 17.16
N SER A 47 -9.91 -34.62 18.18
CA SER A 47 -10.06 -36.08 18.26
C SER A 47 -11.42 -36.46 18.81
N THR A 48 -11.91 -37.62 18.38
CA THR A 48 -13.12 -38.25 18.93
C THR A 48 -12.81 -39.22 20.07
N GLY A 49 -11.53 -39.51 20.32
CA GLY A 49 -11.09 -40.49 21.30
C GLY A 49 -11.45 -41.95 20.95
N ARG A 50 -12.04 -42.21 19.77
CA ARG A 50 -12.39 -43.55 19.31
C ARG A 50 -11.22 -44.19 18.57
N THR A 51 -10.89 -45.43 18.93
CA THR A 51 -9.91 -46.25 18.22
C THR A 51 -10.33 -46.45 16.76
N GLY A 52 -9.47 -46.04 15.82
CA GLY A 52 -9.70 -46.19 14.37
C GLY A 52 -10.14 -44.91 13.65
N GLN A 53 -10.58 -43.87 14.38
CA GLN A 53 -10.74 -42.54 13.80
C GLN A 53 -9.43 -41.76 13.90
N ARG A 54 -9.01 -41.16 12.79
CA ARG A 54 -7.81 -40.32 12.75
C ARG A 54 -8.12 -38.97 13.39
N ASP A 55 -7.11 -38.41 14.04
CA ASP A 55 -7.15 -37.03 14.52
C ASP A 55 -7.15 -36.08 13.32
N ILE A 56 -7.80 -34.93 13.48
CA ILE A 56 -7.91 -33.89 12.46
C ILE A 56 -7.13 -32.66 12.93
N GLY A 57 -6.26 -32.14 12.07
CA GLY A 57 -5.57 -30.88 12.27
C GLY A 57 -6.33 -29.73 11.61
N SER A 58 -6.46 -28.61 12.32
CA SER A 58 -6.88 -27.34 11.73
C SER A 58 -6.08 -26.20 12.30
N TYR A 59 -6.02 -25.09 11.59
CA TYR A 59 -5.31 -23.90 12.04
C TYR A 59 -6.01 -22.62 11.59
N HIS A 60 -5.68 -21.52 12.27
CA HIS A 60 -6.10 -20.18 11.91
C HIS A 60 -5.03 -19.18 12.30
N PHE A 61 -5.04 -18.03 11.64
CA PHE A 61 -4.15 -16.92 11.99
C PHE A 61 -4.85 -16.02 13.01
N VAL A 62 -4.07 -15.43 13.91
CA VAL A 62 -4.61 -14.53 14.93
C VAL A 62 -3.64 -13.39 15.25
N SER A 63 -4.19 -12.24 15.62
CA SER A 63 -3.44 -11.12 16.20
C SER A 63 -4.20 -10.52 17.39
N GLY A 64 -3.47 -9.86 18.28
CA GLY A 64 -4.04 -9.20 19.47
C GLY A 64 -4.22 -10.10 20.70
N VAL A 65 -3.77 -11.35 20.66
CA VAL A 65 -3.70 -12.19 21.88
C VAL A 65 -2.52 -11.74 22.74
N ASP A 66 -2.69 -11.73 24.06
CA ASP A 66 -1.62 -11.39 25.01
C ASP A 66 -0.51 -12.44 24.98
N ALA A 67 0.59 -12.16 24.29
CA ALA A 67 1.78 -13.00 24.19
C ALA A 67 2.81 -12.76 25.31
N SER A 68 2.41 -12.21 26.47
CA SER A 68 3.32 -11.98 27.60
C SER A 68 3.73 -13.23 28.38
N SER A 69 3.01 -14.35 28.21
CA SER A 69 3.32 -15.60 28.92
C SER A 69 2.79 -16.85 28.21
N SER A 70 3.31 -18.01 28.57
CA SER A 70 2.76 -19.29 28.12
C SER A 70 1.33 -19.53 28.63
N ALA A 71 0.99 -19.01 29.82
CA ALA A 71 -0.32 -19.17 30.42
C ALA A 71 -1.41 -18.41 29.64
N SER A 72 -1.13 -17.19 29.17
CA SER A 72 -2.09 -16.40 28.39
C SER A 72 -2.34 -17.02 27.00
N LEU A 73 -1.28 -17.50 26.33
CA LEU A 73 -1.42 -18.22 25.06
C LEU A 73 -2.15 -19.55 25.23
N ALA A 74 -1.88 -20.29 26.31
CA ALA A 74 -2.61 -21.51 26.62
C ALA A 74 -4.08 -21.25 26.97
N ALA A 75 -4.39 -20.13 27.65
CA ALA A 75 -5.76 -19.71 27.92
C ALA A 75 -6.54 -19.44 26.62
N TYR A 76 -5.89 -18.85 25.62
CA TYR A 76 -6.50 -18.70 24.29
C TYR A 76 -6.86 -20.06 23.68
N ILE A 77 -5.92 -21.02 23.62
CA ILE A 77 -6.20 -22.37 23.10
C ILE A 77 -7.31 -23.06 23.90
N ASN A 78 -7.29 -22.94 25.22
CA ASN A 78 -8.33 -23.52 26.08
C ASN A 78 -9.70 -22.89 25.82
N SER A 79 -9.78 -21.60 25.49
CA SER A 79 -11.05 -20.94 25.14
C SER A 79 -11.70 -21.55 23.90
N LEU A 80 -10.90 -22.09 22.96
CA LEU A 80 -11.40 -22.74 21.75
C LEU A 80 -12.13 -24.06 22.04
N THR A 81 -11.90 -24.68 23.20
CA THR A 81 -12.63 -25.90 23.61
C THR A 81 -14.13 -25.65 23.72
N TYR A 82 -14.54 -24.44 24.10
CA TYR A 82 -15.94 -24.02 24.21
C TYR A 82 -16.54 -23.60 22.87
N SER A 83 -15.72 -23.51 21.82
CA SER A 83 -16.14 -23.08 20.48
C SER A 83 -16.40 -24.24 19.52
N ILE A 84 -16.15 -25.50 19.93
CA ILE A 84 -16.51 -26.67 19.12
C ILE A 84 -18.03 -26.80 19.06
N GLU A 85 -18.57 -27.04 17.86
CA GLU A 85 -20.00 -27.32 17.70
C GLU A 85 -20.40 -28.61 18.43
N ASP A 86 -21.20 -28.45 19.50
CA ASP A 86 -21.78 -29.58 20.20
C ASP A 86 -23.04 -30.02 19.45
N ASN A 87 -22.89 -30.92 18.47
CA ASN A 87 -24.00 -31.40 17.64
C ASN A 87 -24.82 -32.49 18.38
N SER A 88 -25.21 -32.16 19.61
CA SER A 88 -25.95 -33.03 20.51
C SER A 88 -27.46 -32.77 20.35
N ALA A 89 -27.98 -33.05 19.15
CA ALA A 89 -29.42 -33.18 18.97
C ALA A 89 -29.94 -34.26 19.93
N TRP A 90 -30.96 -33.94 20.73
CA TRP A 90 -31.57 -34.73 21.81
C TRP A 90 -31.83 -36.23 21.51
N PHE A 91 -31.81 -36.65 20.24
CA PHE A 91 -32.04 -38.03 19.79
C PHE A 91 -30.82 -38.77 19.22
N SER A 92 -29.62 -38.18 19.18
CA SER A 92 -28.43 -38.81 18.60
C SER A 92 -27.23 -38.70 19.53
N LYS A 93 -26.73 -39.84 20.03
CA LYS A 93 -25.39 -39.96 20.63
C LYS A 93 -24.34 -39.86 19.51
N SER A 94 -24.24 -38.70 18.86
CA SER A 94 -23.22 -38.46 17.84
C SER A 94 -21.83 -38.40 18.49
N THR A 95 -20.80 -38.69 17.72
CA THR A 95 -19.42 -38.72 18.17
C THR A 95 -18.96 -37.30 18.51
N ALA A 96 -18.80 -36.98 19.80
CA ALA A 96 -18.35 -35.67 20.24
C ALA A 96 -16.85 -35.47 19.93
N TRP A 97 -16.55 -34.57 18.99
CA TRP A 97 -15.20 -34.07 18.76
C TRP A 97 -14.75 -33.23 19.95
N LYS A 98 -13.47 -33.35 20.32
CA LYS A 98 -12.85 -32.54 21.37
C LYS A 98 -11.49 -32.04 20.93
N VAL A 99 -11.11 -30.85 21.39
CA VAL A 99 -9.72 -30.39 21.26
C VAL A 99 -8.84 -31.28 22.14
N ARG A 100 -7.88 -31.94 21.51
CA ARG A 100 -6.93 -32.83 22.18
C ARG A 100 -5.63 -32.09 22.50
N ASN A 101 -5.08 -31.41 21.50
CA ASN A 101 -3.85 -30.64 21.59
C ASN A 101 -3.99 -29.32 20.82
N GLY A 102 -3.10 -28.36 21.11
CA GLY A 102 -2.90 -27.18 20.27
C GLY A 102 -1.47 -26.67 20.36
N CYS A 103 -1.05 -25.90 19.37
CA CYS A 103 0.23 -25.20 19.34
C CYS A 103 -0.01 -23.75 18.92
N TYR A 104 0.38 -22.80 19.79
CA TYR A 104 0.36 -21.38 19.47
C TYR A 104 1.76 -20.92 19.06
N CYS A 105 1.91 -20.29 17.91
CA CYS A 105 3.20 -19.78 17.42
C CYS A 105 3.17 -18.26 17.32
N CYS A 106 4.15 -17.59 17.92
CA CYS A 106 4.28 -16.14 17.91
C CYS A 106 5.73 -15.76 17.55
N PHE A 107 5.90 -14.95 16.50
CA PHE A 107 7.23 -14.56 16.05
C PHE A 107 7.80 -13.42 16.89
N ASN A 108 9.06 -13.51 17.27
CA ASN A 108 9.83 -12.45 17.93
C ASN A 108 10.74 -11.78 16.88
N ALA A 109 10.47 -10.51 16.57
CA ALA A 109 11.22 -9.76 15.58
C ALA A 109 12.60 -9.27 16.08
N PHE A 110 12.80 -9.14 17.39
CA PHE A 110 14.07 -8.68 17.97
C PHE A 110 15.14 -9.76 17.86
N SER A 111 14.85 -10.94 18.42
CA SER A 111 15.77 -12.08 18.40
C SER A 111 15.64 -12.96 17.15
N ARG A 112 14.63 -12.72 16.30
CA ARG A 112 14.31 -13.49 15.09
C ARG A 112 14.12 -14.98 15.37
N VAL A 113 13.22 -15.26 16.29
CA VAL A 113 12.88 -16.61 16.74
C VAL A 113 11.37 -16.76 16.86
N ASP A 114 10.87 -17.99 16.86
CA ASP A 114 9.44 -18.29 16.94
C ASP A 114 9.12 -18.94 18.30
N ILE A 115 8.41 -18.24 19.18
CA ILE A 115 7.92 -18.83 20.42
C ILE A 115 6.78 -19.79 20.07
N ARG A 116 6.84 -21.00 20.62
CA ARG A 116 5.78 -22.01 20.51
C ARG A 116 5.29 -22.46 21.87
N VAL A 117 3.98 -22.53 22.02
CA VAL A 117 3.30 -23.02 23.22
C VAL A 117 2.44 -24.22 22.85
N ASP A 118 2.93 -25.41 23.18
CA ASP A 118 2.20 -26.66 23.02
C ASP A 118 1.30 -26.89 24.24
N VAL A 119 0.01 -27.07 24.01
CA VAL A 119 -1.01 -27.34 25.02
C VAL A 119 -1.59 -28.74 24.80
N LYS A 120 -1.68 -29.53 25.86
CA LYS A 120 -2.37 -30.82 25.90
C LYS A 120 -3.58 -30.71 26.82
N ILE A 121 -4.70 -31.31 26.42
CA ILE A 121 -5.97 -31.21 27.16
C ILE A 121 -6.47 -32.63 27.53
N PRO A 122 -6.76 -32.92 28.82
CA PRO A 122 -6.63 -32.06 29.99
C PRO A 122 -5.20 -32.12 30.59
N GLY A 123 -4.45 -31.02 30.49
CA GLY A 123 -3.22 -30.80 31.23
C GLY A 123 -1.93 -30.95 30.40
N GLY A 124 -1.01 -29.99 30.62
CA GLY A 124 0.31 -29.93 29.98
C GLY A 124 0.45 -28.68 29.11
N VAL A 125 1.34 -27.77 29.52
CA VAL A 125 1.74 -26.61 28.73
C VAL A 125 3.26 -26.65 28.64
N VAL A 126 3.79 -26.69 27.42
CA VAL A 126 5.23 -26.66 27.15
C VAL A 126 5.51 -25.48 26.24
N ALA A 127 6.31 -24.54 26.73
CA ALA A 127 6.78 -23.42 25.94
C ALA A 127 8.24 -23.59 25.57
N TYR A 128 8.56 -23.30 24.32
CA TYR A 128 9.92 -23.36 23.78
C TYR A 128 10.04 -22.36 22.64
N VAL A 129 11.27 -22.12 22.23
CA VAL A 129 11.60 -21.24 21.11
C VAL A 129 12.15 -22.07 19.98
N VAL A 130 11.78 -21.74 18.75
CA VAL A 130 12.35 -22.31 17.53
C VAL A 130 13.17 -21.24 16.83
N ASP A 131 14.46 -21.51 16.62
CA ASP A 131 15.33 -20.60 15.89
C ASP A 131 15.18 -20.74 14.36
N LEU A 132 15.91 -19.91 13.60
CA LEU A 132 15.88 -19.93 12.14
C LEU A 132 16.35 -21.25 11.51
N ARG A 133 17.02 -22.12 12.26
CA ARG A 133 17.47 -23.45 11.82
C ARG A 133 16.46 -24.55 12.16
N GLY A 134 15.41 -24.21 12.89
CA GLY A 134 14.42 -25.17 13.40
C GLY A 134 14.82 -25.83 14.72
N GLU A 135 15.88 -25.37 15.38
CA GLU A 135 16.33 -25.94 16.66
C GLU A 135 15.52 -25.38 17.83
N ARG A 136 15.27 -26.23 18.83
CA ARG A 136 14.45 -25.88 20.00
C ARG A 136 15.31 -25.39 21.17
N HIS A 137 14.93 -24.26 21.73
CA HIS A 137 15.60 -23.60 22.86
C HIS A 137 14.61 -23.26 23.98
N GLU A 138 15.14 -22.92 25.16
CA GLU A 138 14.33 -22.49 26.30
C GLU A 138 13.75 -21.08 26.08
N ALA A 139 12.49 -20.87 26.47
CA ALA A 139 11.82 -19.58 26.38
C ALA A 139 12.10 -18.73 27.63
N THR A 140 13.18 -17.94 27.59
CA THR A 140 13.58 -17.07 28.70
C THR A 140 12.63 -15.87 28.89
N PRO A 141 12.59 -15.24 30.09
CA PRO A 141 11.77 -14.06 30.33
C PRO A 141 12.02 -12.90 29.37
N GLU A 142 13.27 -12.70 28.94
CA GLU A 142 13.65 -11.66 27.98
C GLU A 142 13.02 -11.92 26.60
N ILE A 143 13.04 -13.17 26.14
CA ILE A 143 12.43 -13.57 24.86
C ILE A 143 10.90 -13.39 24.94
N TRP A 144 10.27 -13.69 26.08
CA TRP A 144 8.85 -13.42 26.29
C TRP A 144 8.50 -11.94 26.19
N GLN A 145 9.31 -11.07 26.78
CA GLN A 145 9.11 -9.62 26.70
C GLN A 145 9.26 -9.09 25.26
N GLU A 146 10.27 -9.56 24.53
CA GLU A 146 10.46 -9.23 23.11
C GLU A 146 9.32 -9.74 22.22
N THR A 147 8.81 -10.94 22.50
CA THR A 147 7.70 -11.55 21.77
C THR A 147 6.39 -10.81 22.02
N TYR A 148 6.12 -10.47 23.28
CA TYR A 148 4.96 -9.64 23.66
C TYR A 148 4.94 -8.33 22.88
N LEU A 149 6.07 -7.62 22.85
CA LEU A 149 6.15 -6.36 22.14
C LEU A 149 6.05 -6.55 20.62
N SER A 150 6.67 -7.60 20.06
CA SER A 150 6.56 -7.93 18.63
C SER A 150 5.11 -8.19 18.21
N ALA A 151 4.37 -8.97 19.00
CA ALA A 151 2.95 -9.28 18.74
C ALA A 151 2.08 -8.01 18.78
N LEU A 152 2.29 -7.14 19.77
CA LEU A 152 1.59 -5.86 19.86
C LEU A 152 1.89 -4.94 18.68
N LEU A 153 3.17 -4.80 18.31
CA LEU A 153 3.57 -3.95 17.17
C LEU A 153 2.95 -4.46 15.86
N ARG A 154 2.94 -5.78 15.62
CA ARG A 154 2.23 -6.37 14.48
C ARG A 154 0.74 -6.03 14.50
N ALA A 155 0.06 -6.23 15.62
CA ALA A 155 -1.37 -5.97 15.74
C ALA A 155 -1.72 -4.49 15.54
N ILE A 156 -0.90 -3.58 16.07
CA ILE A 156 -1.09 -2.13 15.98
C ILE A 156 -0.77 -1.61 14.57
N LEU A 157 0.38 -1.97 14.00
CA LEU A 157 0.83 -1.40 12.73
C LEU A 157 0.07 -1.97 11.53
N TYR A 158 -0.22 -3.27 11.54
CA TYR A 158 -0.88 -3.97 10.43
C TYR A 158 -2.41 -4.09 10.59
N SER A 159 -3.01 -3.35 11.54
CA SER A 159 -4.46 -3.33 11.81
C SER A 159 -5.30 -3.13 10.54
N ASP A 160 -4.99 -2.05 9.81
CA ASP A 160 -5.71 -1.56 8.63
C ASP A 160 -4.93 -1.75 7.32
N ASP A 161 -3.84 -2.54 7.31
CA ASP A 161 -3.04 -2.75 6.11
C ASP A 161 -3.78 -3.66 5.11
N PRO A 162 -4.20 -3.16 3.93
CA PRO A 162 -4.94 -3.97 2.95
C PRO A 162 -4.08 -5.06 2.31
N THR A 163 -2.74 -4.92 2.37
CA THR A 163 -1.80 -5.92 1.83
C THR A 163 -1.59 -7.08 2.80
N TYR A 164 -2.02 -6.93 4.06
CA TYR A 164 -1.88 -7.91 5.12
C TYR A 164 -3.17 -8.74 5.30
N TRP A 165 -3.63 -9.35 4.20
CA TRP A 165 -4.83 -10.19 4.17
C TRP A 165 -4.46 -11.67 4.05
N LEU A 166 -5.07 -12.49 4.90
CA LEU A 166 -4.91 -13.94 4.94
C LEU A 166 -6.28 -14.58 5.20
N GLU A 167 -6.48 -15.76 4.62
CA GLU A 167 -7.67 -16.55 4.88
C GLU A 167 -7.65 -17.07 6.34
N ALA A 168 -8.83 -17.13 6.96
CA ALA A 168 -8.98 -17.50 8.37
C ALA A 168 -8.11 -16.68 9.35
N TYR A 169 -8.02 -15.37 9.14
CA TYR A 169 -7.29 -14.46 10.01
C TYR A 169 -8.22 -13.71 10.97
N ARG A 170 -8.09 -14.00 12.27
CA ARG A 170 -8.86 -13.35 13.34
C ARG A 170 -8.06 -12.22 13.99
N LYS A 171 -8.59 -11.00 14.02
CA LYS A 171 -7.94 -9.85 14.67
C LYS A 171 -8.68 -9.48 15.95
N LEU A 172 -8.00 -9.48 17.09
CA LEU A 172 -8.54 -9.14 18.41
C LEU A 172 -7.94 -7.83 18.92
N ASP A 173 -8.58 -7.23 19.94
CA ASP A 173 -8.06 -6.05 20.60
C ASP A 173 -6.73 -6.34 21.32
N PRO A 174 -5.60 -5.74 20.90
CA PRO A 174 -4.29 -6.00 21.49
C PRO A 174 -4.16 -5.43 22.91
N ILE A 175 -4.86 -4.33 23.21
CA ILE A 175 -4.83 -3.65 24.51
C ILE A 175 -6.27 -3.28 24.91
N THR A 176 -6.77 -3.90 25.97
CA THR A 176 -8.17 -3.75 26.43
C THR A 176 -8.31 -3.00 27.76
N THR A 177 -7.21 -2.79 28.48
CA THR A 177 -7.19 -2.16 29.81
C THR A 177 -6.08 -1.12 29.96
N ILE A 178 -6.26 -0.17 30.88
CA ILE A 178 -5.23 0.84 31.22
C ILE A 178 -3.96 0.17 31.76
N GLU A 179 -4.11 -0.92 32.52
CA GLU A 179 -2.98 -1.72 33.00
C GLU A 179 -2.22 -2.37 31.84
N GLY A 180 -2.93 -2.86 30.82
CA GLY A 180 -2.33 -3.34 29.57
C GLY A 180 -1.55 -2.25 28.83
N GLU A 181 -2.09 -1.04 28.77
CA GLU A 181 -1.40 0.11 28.17
C GLU A 181 -0.12 0.49 28.95
N LEU A 182 -0.16 0.45 30.29
CA LEU A 182 1.03 0.67 31.11
C LEU A 182 2.09 -0.43 30.88
N ARG A 183 1.68 -1.70 30.79
CA ARG A 183 2.58 -2.82 30.47
C ARG A 183 3.22 -2.65 29.08
N PHE A 184 2.45 -2.21 28.09
CA PHE A 184 2.98 -1.89 26.76
C PHE A 184 4.06 -0.81 26.82
N LEU A 185 3.80 0.29 27.53
CA LEU A 185 4.78 1.37 27.70
C LEU A 185 6.04 0.91 28.46
N GLN A 186 5.90 0.07 29.48
CA GLN A 186 7.04 -0.50 30.22
C GLN A 186 7.89 -1.42 29.34
N ALA A 187 7.26 -2.27 28.51
CA ALA A 187 7.96 -3.12 27.56
C ALA A 187 8.66 -2.28 26.47
N ALA A 188 7.99 -1.24 25.96
CA ALA A 188 8.56 -0.31 25.01
C ALA A 188 9.77 0.45 25.60
N GLU A 189 9.69 0.90 26.86
CA GLU A 189 10.81 1.55 27.58
C GLU A 189 12.01 0.60 27.72
N ALA A 190 11.78 -0.66 28.10
CA ALA A 190 12.83 -1.64 28.31
C ALA A 190 13.54 -2.05 27.01
N LEU A 191 12.80 -2.18 25.90
CA LEU A 191 13.32 -2.63 24.61
C LEU A 191 13.65 -1.48 23.65
N PHE A 192 13.50 -0.22 24.09
CA PHE A 192 13.61 0.96 23.24
C PHE A 192 14.93 1.01 22.45
N MET A 193 16.06 0.77 23.11
CA MET A 193 17.39 0.83 22.49
C MET A 193 17.64 -0.30 21.48
N LYS A 194 16.83 -1.37 21.53
CA LYS A 194 16.81 -2.46 20.54
C LYS A 194 15.76 -2.24 19.45
N GLY A 195 14.98 -1.16 19.49
CA GLY A 195 13.86 -0.91 18.58
C GLY A 195 14.24 -0.90 17.10
N TRP A 196 15.47 -0.51 16.74
CA TRP A 196 15.96 -0.57 15.36
C TRP A 196 16.03 -2.00 14.79
N GLN A 197 16.10 -3.04 15.65
CA GLN A 197 16.20 -4.44 15.22
C GLN A 197 14.90 -4.96 14.58
N VAL A 198 13.76 -4.36 14.93
CA VAL A 198 12.44 -4.81 14.43
C VAL A 198 12.11 -4.26 13.04
N GLY A 199 13.00 -3.47 12.42
CA GLY A 199 12.79 -2.86 11.11
C GLY A 199 12.12 -1.48 11.16
N SER A 200 11.81 -0.95 9.99
CA SER A 200 11.25 0.39 9.76
C SER A 200 10.27 0.38 8.59
N ASP A 201 9.53 1.48 8.41
CA ASP A 201 8.66 1.61 7.25
C ASP A 201 9.45 1.59 5.92
N PRO A 202 8.84 1.17 4.79
CA PRO A 202 9.53 0.99 3.51
C PRO A 202 10.20 2.25 2.94
N GLU A 203 9.77 3.44 3.40
CA GLU A 203 10.32 4.73 3.02
C GLU A 203 11.60 5.10 3.77
N ILE A 204 11.95 4.36 4.83
CA ILE A 204 13.14 4.57 5.64
C ILE A 204 14.21 3.57 5.20
N GLN A 205 15.39 4.06 4.82
CA GLN A 205 16.46 3.19 4.33
C GLN A 205 17.09 2.38 5.48
N VAL A 206 17.39 3.08 6.58
CA VAL A 206 18.07 2.52 7.74
C VAL A 206 17.24 2.79 8.98
N ALA A 207 16.84 1.72 9.67
CA ALA A 207 16.16 1.82 10.95
C ALA A 207 17.10 2.47 11.99
N THR A 208 16.62 3.54 12.63
CA THR A 208 17.35 4.25 13.68
C THR A 208 16.64 4.11 15.02
N VAL A 209 17.19 4.69 16.09
CA VAL A 209 16.54 4.71 17.40
C VAL A 209 15.21 5.47 17.38
N VAL A 210 15.06 6.43 16.47
CA VAL A 210 13.85 7.26 16.34
C VAL A 210 12.92 6.81 15.20
N SER A 211 13.47 6.18 14.16
CA SER A 211 12.74 5.74 12.97
C SER A 211 12.76 4.22 12.89
N ASN A 212 11.82 3.55 13.54
CA ASN A 212 11.65 2.10 13.53
C ASN A 212 10.19 1.71 13.83
N HIS A 213 9.85 0.44 13.71
CA HIS A 213 8.48 -0.02 13.97
C HIS A 213 8.05 0.12 15.43
N LEU A 214 8.96 0.11 16.41
CA LEU A 214 8.59 0.35 17.82
C LEU A 214 8.11 1.80 18.01
N THR A 215 8.88 2.78 17.54
CA THR A 215 8.50 4.19 17.64
C THR A 215 7.28 4.50 16.79
N ALA A 216 7.19 3.94 15.59
CA ALA A 216 6.00 4.06 14.74
C ALA A 216 4.76 3.46 15.39
N GLY A 217 4.86 2.30 16.05
CA GLY A 217 3.76 1.65 16.75
C GLY A 217 3.27 2.46 17.96
N VAL A 218 4.19 2.97 18.78
CA VAL A 218 3.86 3.86 19.91
C VAL A 218 3.18 5.13 19.41
N MET A 219 3.76 5.80 18.39
CA MET A 219 3.18 7.01 17.82
C MET A 219 1.82 6.74 17.18
N LYS A 220 1.65 5.66 16.40
CA LYS A 220 0.36 5.28 15.80
C LYS A 220 -0.70 5.06 16.87
N TYR A 221 -0.38 4.29 17.92
CA TYR A 221 -1.32 3.97 18.99
C TYR A 221 -1.74 5.19 19.82
N PHE A 222 -0.83 6.11 20.14
CA PHE A 222 -1.18 7.29 20.96
C PHE A 222 -1.68 8.48 20.13
N SER A 223 -1.05 8.79 19.00
CA SER A 223 -1.45 9.93 18.17
C SER A 223 -2.80 9.71 17.48
N ASN A 224 -3.14 8.51 17.03
CA ASN A 224 -4.45 8.26 16.41
C ASN A 224 -5.62 8.33 17.41
N SER A 225 -5.35 8.24 18.71
CA SER A 225 -6.35 8.42 19.77
C SER A 225 -6.35 9.84 20.37
N GLY A 226 -5.54 10.77 19.85
CA GLY A 226 -5.36 12.11 20.43
C GLY A 226 -4.60 12.12 21.77
N ARG A 227 -4.44 10.98 22.44
CA ARG A 227 -3.80 10.87 23.76
C ARG A 227 -2.28 10.83 23.63
N CYS A 228 -1.66 11.94 23.30
CA CYS A 228 -0.20 12.02 23.14
C CYS A 228 0.57 12.08 24.48
N GLN A 229 -0.10 12.32 25.62
CA GLN A 229 0.55 12.44 26.94
C GLN A 229 1.34 11.21 27.38
N PRO A 230 0.83 9.96 27.29
CA PRO A 230 1.59 8.78 27.71
C PRO A 230 2.85 8.57 26.86
N ALA A 231 2.77 8.87 25.56
CA ALA A 231 3.92 8.85 24.65
C ALA A 231 4.95 9.94 25.03
N ALA A 232 4.50 11.16 25.32
CA ALA A 232 5.37 12.25 25.79
C ALA A 232 6.12 11.85 27.07
N ASN A 233 5.42 11.27 28.06
CA ASN A 233 6.03 10.83 29.32
C ASN A 233 7.11 9.74 29.10
N LEU A 234 6.87 8.82 28.17
CA LEU A 234 7.85 7.80 27.79
C LEU A 234 9.09 8.45 27.16
N PHE A 235 8.89 9.32 26.16
CA PHE A 235 10.00 9.96 25.46
C PHE A 235 10.76 10.97 26.31
N GLU A 236 10.13 11.62 27.29
CA GLU A 236 10.80 12.54 28.21
C GLU A 236 11.85 11.80 29.06
N LYS A 237 11.50 10.62 29.58
CA LYS A 237 12.45 9.76 30.32
C LYS A 237 13.62 9.31 29.44
N LEU A 238 13.34 8.97 28.18
CA LEU A 238 14.34 8.44 27.25
C LEU A 238 15.22 9.53 26.65
N ALA A 239 14.67 10.71 26.37
CA ALA A 239 15.40 11.86 25.82
C ALA A 239 16.49 12.39 26.77
N ALA A 240 16.36 12.14 28.07
CA ALA A 240 17.41 12.41 29.04
C ALA A 240 18.68 11.57 28.82
N ARG A 241 18.56 10.40 28.17
CA ARG A 241 19.68 9.49 27.87
C ARG A 241 20.17 9.63 26.43
N GLU A 242 19.23 9.80 25.50
CA GLU A 242 19.51 9.85 24.06
C GLU A 242 18.85 11.11 23.45
N PRO A 243 19.64 12.17 23.15
CA PRO A 243 19.10 13.44 22.68
C PRO A 243 18.32 13.36 21.36
N GLU A 244 18.60 12.38 20.49
CA GLU A 244 17.88 12.23 19.20
C GLU A 244 16.37 12.00 19.38
N ILE A 245 15.97 11.38 20.51
CA ILE A 245 14.57 11.09 20.87
C ILE A 245 13.77 12.39 21.08
N ALA A 246 14.44 13.52 21.29
CA ALA A 246 13.78 14.83 21.40
C ALA A 246 12.88 15.14 20.20
N SER A 247 13.17 14.59 19.01
CA SER A 247 12.29 14.70 17.84
C SER A 247 10.91 14.07 18.08
N LEU A 248 10.87 12.85 18.65
CA LEU A 248 9.62 12.16 19.00
C LEU A 248 8.89 12.88 20.15
N LEU A 249 9.64 13.31 21.17
CA LEU A 249 9.09 14.07 22.29
C LEU A 249 8.43 15.37 21.83
N ALA A 250 9.10 16.14 20.97
CA ALA A 250 8.56 17.36 20.41
C ALA A 250 7.28 17.11 19.61
N ARG A 251 7.22 16.03 18.80
CA ARG A 251 6.00 15.62 18.09
C ARG A 251 4.86 15.31 19.05
N SER A 252 5.13 14.61 20.15
CA SER A 252 4.11 14.32 21.17
C SER A 252 3.56 15.59 21.81
N TYR A 253 4.42 16.55 22.19
CA TYR A 253 3.95 17.83 22.75
C TYR A 253 3.18 18.70 21.75
N ILE A 254 3.59 18.71 20.47
CA ILE A 254 2.82 19.37 19.41
C ILE A 254 1.43 18.74 19.30
N GLY A 255 1.34 17.41 19.35
CA GLY A 255 0.06 16.69 19.36
C GLY A 255 -0.83 17.00 20.56
N MET A 256 -0.26 17.47 21.68
CA MET A 256 -0.98 17.94 22.87
C MET A 256 -1.31 19.44 22.83
N ASN A 257 -1.04 20.12 21.72
CA ASN A 257 -1.13 21.58 21.59
C ASN A 257 -0.19 22.36 22.56
N GLU A 258 0.84 21.72 23.11
CA GLU A 258 1.85 22.35 23.97
C GLU A 258 3.07 22.86 23.17
N GLU A 259 2.80 23.70 22.17
CA GLU A 259 3.77 24.14 21.16
C GLU A 259 5.00 24.83 21.75
N VAL A 260 4.82 25.65 22.79
CA VAL A 260 5.91 26.42 23.41
C VAL A 260 6.94 25.47 24.04
N LYS A 261 6.49 24.43 24.74
CA LYS A 261 7.39 23.42 25.32
C LYS A 261 8.09 22.62 24.23
N ALA A 262 7.36 22.23 23.18
CA ALA A 262 7.96 21.55 22.04
C ALA A 262 9.10 22.36 21.42
N VAL A 263 8.91 23.65 21.19
CA VAL A 263 9.97 24.54 20.64
C VAL A 263 11.15 24.67 21.59
N GLN A 264 10.93 24.79 22.89
CA GLN A 264 12.02 24.83 23.89
C GLN A 264 12.84 23.54 23.88
N ILE A 265 12.17 22.38 23.81
CA ILE A 265 12.81 21.06 23.73
C ILE A 265 13.62 20.94 22.45
N MET A 266 13.04 21.33 21.30
CA MET A 266 13.74 21.30 20.02
C MET A 266 14.98 22.22 20.03
N SER A 267 14.85 23.42 20.58
CA SER A 267 15.96 24.37 20.70
C SER A 267 17.08 23.85 21.61
N ALA A 268 16.73 23.21 22.73
CA ALA A 268 17.70 22.60 23.62
C ALA A 268 18.40 21.41 22.96
N ALA A 269 17.65 20.51 22.31
CA ALA A 269 18.19 19.34 21.64
C ALA A 269 19.14 19.70 20.48
N MET A 270 18.82 20.73 19.67
CA MET A 270 19.71 21.16 18.58
C MET A 270 21.10 21.61 19.05
N LYS A 271 21.25 22.10 20.28
CA LYS A 271 22.56 22.47 20.81
C LYS A 271 23.47 21.26 20.98
N HIS A 272 22.87 20.08 21.18
CA HIS A 272 23.58 18.82 21.36
C HIS A 272 23.69 18.03 20.06
N THR A 273 22.61 17.98 19.26
CA THR A 273 22.52 17.21 18.01
C THR A 273 22.09 18.09 16.84
N PRO A 274 22.97 18.99 16.35
CA PRO A 274 22.63 19.95 15.29
C PRO A 274 22.38 19.30 13.93
N HIS A 275 22.92 18.10 13.68
CA HIS A 275 22.80 17.39 12.40
C HIS A 275 21.67 16.34 12.38
N SER A 276 20.74 16.37 13.35
CA SER A 276 19.62 15.43 13.39
C SER A 276 18.53 15.85 12.39
N TYR A 277 18.44 15.13 11.26
CA TYR A 277 17.42 15.42 10.23
C TYR A 277 15.99 15.26 10.76
N THR A 278 15.74 14.32 11.69
CA THR A 278 14.41 14.12 12.27
C THR A 278 13.97 15.32 13.11
N LEU A 279 14.90 15.94 13.86
CA LEU A 279 14.61 17.16 14.61
C LEU A 279 14.35 18.35 13.67
N LEU A 280 15.14 18.47 12.59
CA LEU A 280 14.94 19.48 11.55
C LEU A 280 13.58 19.30 10.85
N HIS A 281 13.14 18.07 10.60
CA HIS A 281 11.81 17.77 10.06
C HIS A 281 10.70 18.27 10.98
N VAL A 282 10.78 17.98 12.28
CA VAL A 282 9.74 18.42 13.24
C VAL A 282 9.67 19.95 13.31
N GLN A 283 10.82 20.63 13.32
CA GLN A 283 10.84 22.10 13.25
C GLN A 283 10.30 22.64 11.94
N SER A 284 10.65 22.00 10.82
CA SER A 284 10.17 22.37 9.50
C SER A 284 8.65 22.23 9.39
N ASP A 285 8.08 21.10 9.85
CA ASP A 285 6.64 20.87 9.87
C ASP A 285 5.91 21.86 10.81
N PHE A 286 6.51 22.18 11.97
CA PHE A 286 5.98 23.19 12.87
C PHE A 286 5.98 24.60 12.25
N LEU A 287 7.06 25.01 11.58
CA LEU A 287 7.12 26.32 10.91
C LEU A 287 6.18 26.38 9.70
N ARG A 288 6.05 25.29 8.95
CA ARG A 288 5.07 25.13 7.87
C ARG A 288 3.64 25.34 8.39
N SER A 289 3.27 24.74 9.53
CA SER A 289 1.93 24.92 10.11
C SER A 289 1.66 26.35 10.60
N LYS A 290 2.71 27.12 10.91
CA LYS A 290 2.63 28.56 11.26
C LYS A 290 2.71 29.49 10.05
N GLY A 291 2.74 28.96 8.82
CA GLY A 291 2.81 29.75 7.58
C GLY A 291 4.20 30.35 7.31
N ARG A 292 5.26 29.89 7.99
CA ARG A 292 6.65 30.35 7.81
C ARG A 292 7.42 29.41 6.87
N SER A 293 6.91 29.25 5.65
CA SER A 293 7.44 28.31 4.66
C SER A 293 8.87 28.64 4.22
N ASP A 294 9.28 29.91 4.30
CA ASP A 294 10.64 30.37 4.00
C ASP A 294 11.70 29.80 4.97
N TRP A 295 11.38 29.72 6.26
CA TRP A 295 12.24 29.10 7.27
C TRP A 295 12.18 27.59 7.21
N ALA A 296 10.98 27.03 7.02
CA ALA A 296 10.80 25.58 6.84
C ALA A 296 11.66 25.07 5.67
N LEU A 297 11.67 25.78 4.54
CA LEU A 297 12.48 25.42 3.38
C LEU A 297 13.98 25.41 3.67
N LYS A 298 14.49 26.37 4.45
CA LYS A 298 15.91 26.39 4.87
C LYS A 298 16.24 25.17 5.73
N LEU A 299 15.39 24.83 6.69
CA LEU A 299 15.60 23.66 7.55
C LEU A 299 15.53 22.34 6.77
N ALA A 300 14.62 22.23 5.80
CA ALA A 300 14.53 21.04 4.97
C ALA A 300 15.77 20.86 4.06
N LYS A 301 16.34 21.96 3.54
CA LYS A 301 17.64 21.91 2.83
C LYS A 301 18.75 21.40 3.73
N GLU A 302 18.82 21.90 4.96
CA GLU A 302 19.80 21.39 5.93
C GLU A 302 19.53 19.93 6.31
N ALA A 303 18.27 19.50 6.40
CA ALA A 303 17.93 18.10 6.66
C ALA A 303 18.43 17.17 5.54
N VAL A 304 18.30 17.59 4.27
CA VAL A 304 18.87 16.87 3.12
C VAL A 304 20.40 16.85 3.18
N ASN A 305 21.05 17.96 3.57
CA ASN A 305 22.50 18.00 3.74
C ASN A 305 22.98 17.02 4.85
N CYS A 306 22.17 16.86 5.92
CA CYS A 306 22.48 15.94 7.01
C CYS A 306 22.30 14.47 6.62
N ALA A 307 21.25 14.15 5.86
CA ALA A 307 20.93 12.79 5.45
C ALA A 307 20.48 12.74 3.96
N PRO A 308 21.44 12.83 3.02
CA PRO A 308 21.14 12.85 1.58
C PRO A 308 20.76 11.47 1.02
N SER A 309 21.03 10.40 1.75
CA SER A 309 20.67 9.03 1.34
C SER A 309 19.23 8.66 1.72
N GLU A 310 18.58 9.41 2.61
CA GLU A 310 17.23 9.10 3.10
C GLU A 310 16.15 9.71 2.20
N PHE A 311 15.18 8.91 1.74
CA PHE A 311 14.10 9.40 0.86
C PHE A 311 13.26 10.51 1.52
N VAL A 312 12.95 10.33 2.81
CA VAL A 312 12.05 11.23 3.55
C VAL A 312 12.55 12.68 3.64
N THR A 313 13.87 12.92 3.56
CA THR A 313 14.42 14.29 3.58
C THR A 313 14.15 15.02 2.27
N TRP A 314 14.35 14.33 1.14
CA TRP A 314 14.05 14.84 -0.20
C TRP A 314 12.54 14.97 -0.43
N GLU A 315 11.74 14.03 0.07
CA GLU A 315 10.28 14.11 0.05
C GLU A 315 9.81 15.41 0.72
N LYS A 316 10.28 15.64 1.95
CA LYS A 316 9.93 16.85 2.72
C LYS A 316 10.34 18.14 2.02
N LEU A 317 11.55 18.17 1.45
CA LEU A 317 12.03 19.32 0.70
C LEU A 317 11.18 19.58 -0.55
N THR A 318 10.78 18.51 -1.27
CA THR A 318 9.91 18.60 -2.44
C THR A 318 8.53 19.14 -2.06
N GLU A 319 7.93 18.65 -0.97
CA GLU A 319 6.64 19.15 -0.47
C GLU A 319 6.68 20.67 -0.21
N LEU A 320 7.77 21.16 0.39
CA LEU A 320 7.92 22.58 0.72
C LEU A 320 8.15 23.44 -0.53
N TYR A 321 8.87 22.94 -1.53
CA TYR A 321 9.01 23.64 -2.80
C TYR A 321 7.67 23.79 -3.51
N ILE A 322 6.85 22.73 -3.53
CA ILE A 322 5.47 22.77 -4.04
C ILE A 322 4.66 23.84 -3.29
N ASP A 323 4.72 23.86 -1.96
CA ASP A 323 4.00 24.88 -1.16
C ASP A 323 4.45 26.31 -1.45
N THR A 324 5.74 26.52 -1.70
CA THR A 324 6.31 27.83 -2.09
C THR A 324 6.10 28.18 -3.57
N LYS A 325 5.48 27.29 -4.34
CA LYS A 325 5.24 27.41 -5.79
C LYS A 325 6.51 27.48 -6.63
N ASP A 326 7.62 26.96 -6.12
CA ASP A 326 8.87 26.78 -6.86
C ASP A 326 8.88 25.37 -7.48
N TYR A 327 8.15 25.22 -8.57
CA TYR A 327 7.90 23.92 -9.20
C TYR A 327 9.13 23.37 -9.94
N GLU A 328 10.01 24.25 -10.44
CA GLU A 328 11.28 23.85 -11.05
C GLU A 328 12.19 23.17 -10.02
N SER A 329 12.37 23.81 -8.86
CA SER A 329 13.14 23.23 -7.77
C SER A 329 12.47 21.97 -7.21
N ALA A 330 11.13 21.92 -7.15
CA ALA A 330 10.40 20.73 -6.72
C ALA A 330 10.70 19.53 -7.64
N LEU A 331 10.62 19.69 -8.96
CA LEU A 331 10.92 18.61 -9.90
C LEU A 331 12.39 18.18 -9.84
N LEU A 332 13.32 19.13 -9.77
CA LEU A 332 14.75 18.82 -9.63
C LEU A 332 15.05 18.05 -8.34
N THR A 333 14.38 18.42 -7.24
CA THR A 333 14.50 17.74 -5.94
C THR A 333 13.89 16.34 -6.01
N LEU A 334 12.71 16.20 -6.60
CA LEU A 334 12.05 14.90 -6.80
C LEU A 334 12.92 13.94 -7.62
N ASN A 335 13.53 14.42 -8.70
CA ASN A 335 14.46 13.65 -9.53
C ASN A 335 15.72 13.19 -8.76
N SER A 336 16.09 13.92 -7.70
CA SER A 336 17.26 13.62 -6.88
C SER A 336 16.92 12.68 -5.70
N CYS A 337 15.64 12.29 -5.52
CA CYS A 337 15.22 11.40 -4.43
C CYS A 337 15.87 10.01 -4.55
N PRO A 338 16.49 9.48 -3.48
CA PRO A 338 16.94 8.10 -3.45
C PRO A 338 15.74 7.14 -3.38
N MET A 339 15.71 6.12 -4.24
CA MET A 339 14.60 5.16 -4.33
C MET A 339 15.04 3.79 -3.77
N PHE A 340 14.22 3.18 -2.89
CA PHE A 340 14.61 1.97 -2.15
C PHE A 340 13.73 0.79 -2.47
N THR A 341 14.28 -0.35 -2.88
CA THR A 341 13.49 -1.54 -3.24
C THR A 341 12.43 -1.87 -2.18
N PHE A 342 11.17 -1.89 -2.58
CA PHE A 342 10.08 -2.24 -1.69
C PHE A 342 10.18 -3.72 -1.28
N ASN A 343 10.30 -3.97 0.02
CA ASN A 343 10.14 -5.29 0.59
C ASN A 343 8.68 -5.45 1.03
N GLY A 344 8.03 -6.52 0.59
CA GLY A 344 6.67 -6.84 1.04
C GLY A 344 6.64 -7.20 2.52
N ARG A 345 5.46 -7.06 3.14
CA ARG A 345 5.24 -7.51 4.52
C ARG A 345 5.43 -9.02 4.63
N ASP A 346 5.94 -9.47 5.77
CA ASP A 346 6.14 -10.89 6.06
C ASP A 346 4.79 -11.61 6.15
N ALA A 347 4.58 -12.62 5.30
CA ALA A 347 3.35 -13.41 5.29
C ALA A 347 3.64 -14.90 5.19
N HIS A 348 2.67 -15.71 5.61
CA HIS A 348 2.76 -17.16 5.45
C HIS A 348 2.64 -17.59 3.98
N ARG A 349 3.39 -18.62 3.62
CA ARG A 349 3.13 -19.34 2.37
C ARG A 349 1.72 -19.94 2.43
N ALA A 350 0.90 -19.63 1.42
CA ALA A 350 -0.43 -20.21 1.29
C ALA A 350 -0.30 -21.74 1.10
N LEU A 351 -0.89 -22.50 2.01
CA LEU A 351 -1.07 -23.94 1.88
C LEU A 351 -2.42 -24.22 1.28
N VAL A 352 -2.56 -25.34 0.56
CA VAL A 352 -3.87 -25.77 0.02
C VAL A 352 -4.59 -26.52 1.14
N PRO A 353 -5.67 -25.96 1.72
CA PRO A 353 -6.38 -26.62 2.81
C PRO A 353 -7.20 -27.80 2.28
N ALA A 354 -7.35 -28.85 3.09
CA ALA A 354 -8.26 -29.97 2.80
C ALA A 354 -9.73 -29.52 2.81
N LYS A 355 -10.05 -28.59 3.71
CA LYS A 355 -11.37 -27.98 3.86
C LYS A 355 -11.22 -26.59 4.45
N VAL A 356 -12.00 -25.64 3.95
CA VAL A 356 -12.11 -24.30 4.52
C VAL A 356 -13.41 -24.22 5.32
N HIS A 357 -13.35 -23.71 6.55
CA HIS A 357 -14.52 -23.41 7.36
C HIS A 357 -14.49 -21.96 7.84
N LEU A 358 -15.30 -21.11 7.20
CA LEU A 358 -15.44 -19.70 7.51
C LEU A 358 -16.86 -19.45 8.03
N PRO A 359 -17.12 -19.58 9.34
CA PRO A 359 -18.44 -19.35 9.90
C PRO A 359 -18.82 -17.87 9.72
N PHE A 360 -19.97 -17.62 9.11
CA PHE A 360 -20.46 -16.27 8.86
C PHE A 360 -21.28 -15.75 10.05
N GLN A 361 -20.87 -14.62 10.63
CA GLN A 361 -21.60 -13.98 11.71
C GLN A 361 -22.87 -13.28 11.19
N ARG A 362 -23.94 -14.06 11.00
CA ARG A 362 -25.23 -13.59 10.45
C ARG A 362 -25.80 -12.36 11.17
N GLN A 363 -25.59 -12.27 12.49
CA GLN A 363 -26.12 -11.19 13.33
C GLN A 363 -25.79 -9.77 12.85
N ILE A 364 -24.68 -9.60 12.12
CA ILE A 364 -24.26 -8.32 11.53
C ILE A 364 -24.13 -8.42 10.02
N GLY A 365 -23.79 -9.61 9.50
CA GLY A 365 -23.56 -9.85 8.09
C GLY A 365 -24.81 -9.74 7.20
N ASP A 366 -26.02 -9.86 7.76
CA ASP A 366 -27.28 -9.76 7.00
C ASP A 366 -27.49 -8.38 6.34
N ILE A 367 -26.77 -7.34 6.78
CA ILE A 367 -26.82 -6.01 6.18
C ILE A 367 -25.91 -5.86 4.95
N LEU A 368 -25.03 -6.85 4.73
CA LEU A 368 -24.09 -6.85 3.63
C LEU A 368 -24.72 -7.47 2.38
N PRO A 369 -24.27 -7.07 1.19
CA PRO A 369 -24.61 -7.79 -0.03
C PRO A 369 -24.12 -9.24 0.02
N GLU A 370 -24.71 -10.11 -0.79
CA GLU A 370 -24.23 -11.49 -0.92
C GLU A 370 -22.81 -11.52 -1.53
N LYS A 371 -21.96 -12.44 -1.04
CA LYS A 371 -20.61 -12.68 -1.61
C LYS A 371 -20.71 -13.49 -2.91
N THR A 372 -21.43 -12.97 -3.91
CA THR A 372 -21.57 -13.58 -5.24
C THR A 372 -20.91 -12.70 -6.29
N LYS A 373 -20.19 -13.32 -7.24
CA LYS A 373 -19.63 -12.59 -8.38
C LYS A 373 -20.78 -12.13 -9.26
N SER A 374 -20.84 -10.84 -9.53
CA SER A 374 -21.85 -10.25 -10.41
C SER A 374 -21.21 -9.56 -11.63
N GLU A 375 -22.03 -9.07 -12.55
CA GLU A 375 -21.56 -8.21 -13.65
C GLU A 375 -20.87 -6.94 -13.12
N ASP A 376 -21.19 -6.51 -11.89
CA ASP A 376 -20.55 -5.36 -11.24
C ASP A 376 -19.08 -5.57 -10.86
N ASP A 377 -18.58 -6.81 -10.90
CA ASP A 377 -17.17 -7.15 -10.68
C ASP A 377 -16.34 -7.14 -11.98
N VAL A 378 -16.97 -6.91 -13.13
CA VAL A 378 -16.29 -6.81 -14.42
C VAL A 378 -16.02 -5.35 -14.72
N ALA A 379 -14.77 -5.01 -15.00
CA ALA A 379 -14.34 -3.67 -15.42
C ALA A 379 -13.72 -3.72 -16.82
N ASP A 380 -13.74 -2.58 -17.51
CA ASP A 380 -12.91 -2.37 -18.69
C ASP A 380 -11.44 -2.77 -18.40
N PRO A 381 -10.82 -3.65 -19.21
CA PRO A 381 -9.41 -4.01 -19.09
C PRO A 381 -8.46 -2.81 -19.03
N ALA A 382 -8.79 -1.68 -19.66
CA ALA A 382 -8.00 -0.46 -19.60
C ALA A 382 -7.94 0.13 -18.17
N LEU A 383 -9.06 0.10 -17.44
CA LEU A 383 -9.14 0.55 -16.05
C LEU A 383 -8.38 -0.38 -15.10
N LEU A 384 -8.49 -1.70 -15.31
CA LEU A 384 -7.79 -2.71 -14.51
C LEU A 384 -6.27 -2.69 -14.71
N ARG A 385 -5.80 -2.25 -15.89
CA ARG A 385 -4.38 -2.17 -16.24
C ARG A 385 -3.72 -0.84 -15.88
N LEU A 386 -4.42 0.06 -15.18
CA LEU A 386 -3.81 1.29 -14.70
C LEU A 386 -2.55 0.95 -13.87
N PRO A 387 -1.40 1.58 -14.17
CA PRO A 387 -0.14 1.23 -13.51
C PRO A 387 0.00 1.84 -12.11
N ALA A 388 -0.62 2.99 -11.85
CA ALA A 388 -0.49 3.71 -10.57
C ALA A 388 -0.89 2.88 -9.32
N PRO A 389 -2.00 2.11 -9.33
CA PRO A 389 -2.36 1.20 -8.23
C PRO A 389 -1.31 0.14 -7.88
N GLY A 390 -0.36 -0.16 -8.78
CA GLY A 390 0.73 -1.11 -8.55
C GLY A 390 1.94 -0.51 -7.82
N LEU A 391 2.05 0.81 -7.72
CA LEU A 391 3.19 1.48 -7.08
C LEU A 391 3.20 1.24 -5.57
N ARG A 392 4.39 1.03 -4.98
CA ARG A 392 4.60 0.76 -3.54
C ARG A 392 5.80 1.55 -3.02
N GLY A 393 5.94 1.67 -1.69
CA GLY A 393 7.07 2.33 -1.03
C GLY A 393 7.37 3.74 -1.57
N THR A 394 8.66 4.03 -1.78
CA THR A 394 9.12 5.36 -2.24
C THR A 394 8.52 5.78 -3.59
N TRP A 395 8.22 4.84 -4.50
CA TRP A 395 7.59 5.14 -5.81
C TRP A 395 6.16 5.64 -5.65
N ALA A 396 5.37 5.04 -4.77
CA ALA A 396 4.01 5.50 -4.49
C ALA A 396 4.02 6.92 -3.89
N ARG A 397 4.97 7.18 -2.98
CA ARG A 397 5.17 8.49 -2.36
C ARG A 397 5.63 9.56 -3.36
N ALA A 398 6.62 9.25 -4.18
CA ALA A 398 7.09 10.12 -5.26
C ALA A 398 5.97 10.43 -6.27
N TYR A 399 5.18 9.43 -6.64
CA TYR A 399 4.01 9.62 -7.50
C TYR A 399 2.97 10.55 -6.87
N SER A 400 2.69 10.42 -5.57
CA SER A 400 1.79 11.34 -4.85
C SER A 400 2.28 12.80 -4.86
N LEU A 401 3.59 13.04 -4.87
CA LEU A 401 4.15 14.39 -5.03
C LEU A 401 3.95 14.91 -6.45
N LEU A 402 4.14 14.05 -7.45
CA LEU A 402 3.94 14.40 -8.86
C LEU A 402 2.46 14.70 -9.16
N THR A 403 1.52 13.92 -8.61
CA THR A 403 0.08 14.20 -8.76
C THR A 403 -0.33 15.49 -8.06
N ARG A 404 0.29 15.81 -6.91
CA ARG A 404 0.08 17.09 -6.24
C ARG A 404 0.56 18.25 -7.10
N LEU A 405 1.75 18.12 -7.68
CA LEU A 405 2.32 19.15 -8.55
C LEU A 405 1.43 19.39 -9.78
N VAL A 406 0.95 18.34 -10.46
CA VAL A 406 0.04 18.52 -11.62
C VAL A 406 -1.31 19.09 -11.21
N SER A 407 -1.80 18.81 -10.00
CA SER A 407 -3.03 19.40 -9.48
C SER A 407 -2.91 20.92 -9.30
N ASP A 408 -1.70 21.45 -9.05
CA ASP A 408 -1.47 22.88 -8.82
C ASP A 408 -1.26 23.66 -10.13
N ILE A 409 -0.56 23.09 -11.12
CA ILE A 409 -0.18 23.81 -12.36
C ILE A 409 -0.77 23.26 -13.66
N GLY A 410 -1.36 22.06 -13.64
CA GLY A 410 -1.86 21.38 -14.83
C GLY A 410 -0.77 20.65 -15.63
N TRP A 411 -1.20 19.80 -16.57
CA TRP A 411 -0.33 18.93 -17.35
C TRP A 411 0.63 19.68 -18.27
N ASP A 412 0.13 20.67 -19.00
CA ASP A 412 0.92 21.38 -20.02
C ASP A 412 2.04 22.21 -19.39
N GLU A 413 1.75 22.92 -18.29
CA GLU A 413 2.78 23.68 -17.56
C GLU A 413 3.77 22.74 -16.85
N LEU A 414 3.33 21.57 -16.40
CA LEU A 414 4.21 20.53 -15.88
C LEU A 414 5.18 20.02 -16.97
N LEU A 415 4.72 19.76 -18.19
CA LEU A 415 5.59 19.39 -19.31
C LEU A 415 6.57 20.51 -19.70
N LYS A 416 6.11 21.76 -19.67
CA LYS A 416 6.97 22.92 -19.89
C LYS A 416 8.05 23.02 -18.82
N THR A 417 7.68 22.89 -17.54
CA THR A 417 8.63 22.88 -16.41
C THR A 417 9.64 21.73 -16.60
N ARG A 418 9.16 20.52 -16.93
CA ARG A 418 10.00 19.35 -17.22
C ARG A 418 11.01 19.63 -18.34
N SER A 419 10.60 20.23 -19.45
CA SER A 419 11.51 20.54 -20.58
C SER A 419 12.51 21.66 -20.28
N VAL A 420 12.21 22.56 -19.33
CA VAL A 420 13.13 23.58 -18.83
C VAL A 420 14.22 22.94 -17.97
N VAL A 421 13.83 22.10 -17.01
CA VAL A 421 14.79 21.54 -16.03
C VAL A 421 15.52 20.29 -16.50
N PHE A 422 14.93 19.50 -17.41
CA PHE A 422 15.47 18.19 -17.79
C PHE A 422 15.90 18.07 -19.25
N VAL A 423 16.83 17.15 -19.46
CA VAL A 423 17.22 16.54 -20.73
C VAL A 423 16.82 15.08 -20.70
N MET A 424 16.28 14.55 -21.78
CA MET A 424 15.96 13.13 -21.88
C MET A 424 17.20 12.31 -22.23
N GLU A 425 17.24 11.04 -21.80
CA GLU A 425 18.42 10.20 -22.03
C GLU A 425 18.72 9.97 -23.52
N GLU A 426 17.68 9.81 -24.34
CA GLU A 426 17.81 9.68 -25.80
C GLU A 426 18.35 10.95 -26.45
N GLU A 427 17.88 12.12 -26.01
CA GLU A 427 18.37 13.43 -26.45
C GLU A 427 19.85 13.61 -26.10
N TYR A 428 20.23 13.22 -24.87
CA TYR A 428 21.61 13.25 -24.43
C TYR A 428 22.50 12.28 -25.22
N ARG A 429 22.04 11.05 -25.49
CA ARG A 429 22.77 10.05 -26.27
C ARG A 429 22.95 10.47 -27.73
N MET A 430 21.90 10.97 -28.38
CA MET A 430 21.96 11.44 -29.77
C MET A 430 22.95 12.59 -29.92
N GLN A 431 22.98 13.52 -28.97
CA GLN A 431 23.93 14.63 -29.01
C GLN A 431 25.35 14.23 -28.67
N LYS A 432 25.54 13.30 -27.74
CA LYS A 432 26.87 12.72 -27.49
C LYS A 432 27.39 12.02 -28.74
N ALA A 433 26.54 11.24 -29.41
CA ALA A 433 26.88 10.61 -30.69
C ALA A 433 27.20 11.65 -31.78
N GLN A 434 26.40 12.71 -31.91
CA GLN A 434 26.66 13.81 -32.85
C GLN A 434 27.96 14.56 -32.52
N ALA A 435 28.22 14.84 -31.24
CA ALA A 435 29.45 15.50 -30.78
C ALA A 435 30.69 14.61 -30.99
N ASP A 436 30.58 13.31 -30.80
CA ASP A 436 31.66 12.35 -31.03
C ASP A 436 31.92 12.17 -32.54
N ILE A 437 30.87 12.13 -33.38
CA ILE A 437 31.01 12.20 -34.85
C ILE A 437 31.72 13.49 -35.27
N GLN A 438 31.33 14.62 -34.68
CA GLN A 438 31.91 15.92 -35.02
C GLN A 438 33.36 16.04 -34.55
N LYS A 439 33.72 15.45 -33.39
CA LYS A 439 35.11 15.33 -32.93
C LYS A 439 35.95 14.48 -33.87
N VAL A 440 35.45 13.31 -34.27
CA VAL A 440 36.13 12.41 -35.22
C VAL A 440 36.31 13.11 -36.58
N ALA A 441 35.30 13.82 -37.06
CA ALA A 441 35.38 14.62 -38.28
C ALA A 441 36.40 15.78 -38.17
N THR A 442 36.50 16.45 -37.01
CA THR A 442 37.51 17.50 -36.78
C THR A 442 38.93 16.96 -36.53
N SER A 443 39.10 15.72 -36.08
CA SER A 443 40.43 15.10 -35.96
C SER A 443 40.97 14.61 -37.31
N HIS A 444 40.11 14.39 -38.30
CA HIS A 444 40.48 13.97 -39.65
C HIS A 444 40.79 15.14 -40.61
N SER A 445 40.66 16.39 -40.18
CA SER A 445 41.08 17.56 -40.98
C SER A 445 42.59 17.84 -40.94
N ALA A 446 43.38 16.95 -40.35
CA ALA A 446 44.84 17.03 -40.29
C ALA A 446 45.55 15.70 -40.64
N GLN A 447 45.11 14.97 -41.66
CA GLN A 447 45.96 14.19 -42.59
C GLN A 447 45.12 13.36 -43.56
N ASP A 448 45.35 13.63 -44.86
CA ASP A 448 45.04 12.91 -46.11
C ASP A 448 43.81 12.00 -46.28
N VAL A 449 43.24 12.14 -47.47
CA VAL A 449 42.09 11.45 -48.08
C VAL A 449 42.26 9.93 -48.05
N ASN A 450 41.42 9.23 -47.29
CA ASN A 450 40.97 7.89 -47.63
C ASN A 450 39.58 7.63 -47.05
N GLU A 451 38.63 7.18 -47.88
CA GLU A 451 37.24 6.89 -47.49
C GLU A 451 37.20 5.70 -46.52
N ASN A 452 37.00 5.99 -45.22
CA ASN A 452 36.66 4.99 -44.21
C ASN A 452 35.23 5.22 -43.74
N ILE A 453 34.35 4.26 -44.00
CA ILE A 453 32.96 4.27 -43.52
C ILE A 453 32.96 3.88 -42.03
N ALA A 454 32.40 4.77 -41.20
CA ALA A 454 32.19 4.51 -39.77
C ALA A 454 31.08 3.47 -39.57
N VAL A 455 31.35 2.41 -38.82
CA VAL A 455 30.35 1.40 -38.43
C VAL A 455 29.89 1.69 -37.01
N ILE A 456 28.58 1.85 -36.82
CA ILE A 456 27.93 2.09 -35.53
C ILE A 456 27.48 0.74 -34.96
N HIS A 457 27.95 0.39 -33.76
CA HIS A 457 27.52 -0.81 -33.04
C HIS A 457 26.26 -0.55 -32.20
N GLU A 458 25.53 -1.61 -31.87
CA GLU A 458 24.26 -1.58 -31.11
C GLU A 458 24.43 -1.01 -29.68
N ASP A 459 25.66 -0.96 -29.17
CA ASP A 459 26.03 -0.36 -27.88
C ASP A 459 26.38 1.15 -27.95
N GLY A 460 26.28 1.77 -29.13
CA GLY A 460 26.58 3.18 -29.36
C GLY A 460 28.06 3.51 -29.51
N SER A 461 28.95 2.51 -29.59
CA SER A 461 30.37 2.72 -29.91
C SER A 461 30.60 2.79 -31.42
N VAL A 462 31.58 3.60 -31.84
CA VAL A 462 31.94 3.79 -33.26
C VAL A 462 33.37 3.31 -33.47
N THR A 463 33.58 2.34 -34.38
CA THR A 463 34.91 1.83 -34.74
C THR A 463 35.19 2.03 -36.23
N ALA A 464 36.43 2.41 -36.58
CA ALA A 464 36.86 2.54 -37.96
C ALA A 464 37.20 1.15 -38.54
N GLY A 465 36.46 0.70 -39.55
CA GLY A 465 36.74 -0.55 -40.26
C GLY A 465 37.53 -0.31 -41.55
N ASN A 466 38.66 -0.99 -41.73
CA ASN A 466 39.36 -1.02 -43.02
C ASN A 466 38.69 -2.04 -43.95
N ALA A 467 38.20 -1.58 -45.10
CA ALA A 467 37.73 -2.44 -46.17
C ALA A 467 38.92 -3.03 -46.95
N THR A 468 39.22 -4.31 -46.76
CA THR A 468 39.95 -5.11 -47.75
C THR A 468 38.96 -6.04 -48.45
N LEU A 469 38.68 -5.74 -49.72
CA LEU A 469 38.04 -6.64 -50.66
C LEU A 469 38.92 -7.89 -50.82
N ALA A 470 38.39 -9.05 -50.42
CA ALA A 470 38.90 -10.35 -50.81
C ALA A 470 37.75 -11.16 -51.44
N ASP A 471 38.15 -11.86 -52.50
CA ASP A 471 37.42 -12.48 -53.59
C ASP A 471 36.33 -13.51 -53.21
N ASP A 472 35.40 -13.68 -54.15
CA ASP A 472 34.23 -14.57 -54.11
C ASP A 472 34.63 -16.05 -54.35
N ASP A 473 33.82 -16.95 -53.76
CA ASP A 473 33.57 -18.35 -54.17
C ASP A 473 34.56 -19.49 -53.78
N ALA A 474 34.22 -20.26 -52.73
CA ALA A 474 34.50 -21.71 -52.64
C ALA A 474 33.75 -22.40 -51.45
N SER A 475 32.57 -22.93 -51.76
CA SER A 475 31.97 -24.23 -51.37
C SER A 475 32.18 -24.92 -49.99
N THR A 476 31.03 -25.23 -49.38
CA THR A 476 30.57 -26.56 -48.88
C THR A 476 31.58 -27.67 -48.50
N ARG A 477 31.41 -28.18 -47.26
CA ARG A 477 31.55 -29.57 -46.71
C ARG A 477 32.13 -29.47 -45.28
N GLY A 478 31.54 -29.99 -44.20
CA GLY A 478 30.79 -31.22 -44.00
C GLY A 478 31.66 -32.25 -43.25
N MET A 479 31.10 -32.88 -42.20
CA MET A 479 31.64 -33.95 -41.31
C MET A 479 32.48 -33.51 -40.10
N SER A 480 32.29 -34.00 -38.87
CA SER A 480 31.38 -35.02 -38.34
C SER A 480 31.37 -35.01 -36.80
N SER A 481 30.23 -35.41 -36.24
CA SER A 481 29.91 -35.67 -34.82
C SER A 481 30.67 -36.86 -34.22
N PRO A 482 30.42 -37.22 -32.93
CA PRO A 482 29.57 -38.40 -32.73
C PRO A 482 28.56 -38.35 -31.56
N LEU A 483 27.39 -38.96 -31.84
CA LEU A 483 26.56 -39.90 -31.03
C LEU A 483 25.93 -39.41 -29.70
N SER A 484 24.68 -39.71 -29.32
CA SER A 484 23.56 -40.48 -29.89
C SER A 484 22.36 -40.43 -28.92
N GLU A 485 21.14 -40.20 -29.46
CA GLU A 485 19.81 -40.82 -29.18
C GLU A 485 19.27 -40.97 -27.73
N SER A 486 17.98 -40.77 -27.38
CA SER A 486 16.73 -40.52 -28.12
C SER A 486 15.53 -40.31 -27.16
N GLU A 487 14.48 -39.61 -27.64
CA GLU A 487 13.03 -39.62 -27.26
C GLU A 487 12.56 -38.81 -26.01
N SER A 488 11.47 -38.01 -26.00
CA SER A 488 10.41 -37.62 -26.96
C SER A 488 9.55 -36.42 -26.45
N LYS A 489 9.11 -35.52 -27.36
CA LYS A 489 7.97 -34.53 -27.31
C LYS A 489 8.00 -33.31 -26.35
N PRO A 490 7.23 -32.21 -26.60
CA PRO A 490 6.73 -31.60 -27.84
C PRO A 490 7.18 -30.12 -28.04
N GLU A 491 6.85 -29.58 -29.20
CA GLU A 491 7.15 -28.22 -29.68
C GLU A 491 6.49 -27.09 -28.85
N PHE A 492 7.30 -26.09 -28.49
CA PHE A 492 6.87 -24.73 -28.17
C PHE A 492 7.71 -23.80 -29.08
N GLU A 493 7.11 -23.28 -30.15
CA GLU A 493 7.70 -22.16 -30.89
C GLU A 493 7.26 -20.84 -30.23
N ASN A 494 8.25 -20.18 -29.63
CA ASN A 494 8.24 -18.76 -29.36
C ASN A 494 8.45 -18.00 -30.68
N GLY A 495 7.38 -17.35 -31.16
CA GLY A 495 7.47 -16.23 -32.10
C GLY A 495 7.01 -14.96 -31.41
N LEU A 496 7.96 -14.14 -30.96
CA LEU A 496 7.72 -12.76 -30.53
C LEU A 496 7.35 -11.93 -31.76
N ASN A 497 6.04 -11.83 -32.02
CA ASN A 497 5.48 -10.81 -32.89
C ASN A 497 4.88 -9.72 -32.00
N VAL A 498 5.49 -8.54 -32.05
CA VAL A 498 4.99 -7.32 -31.40
C VAL A 498 3.69 -6.93 -32.13
N SER A 499 2.56 -7.36 -31.58
CA SER A 499 1.23 -7.05 -32.12
C SER A 499 0.73 -5.71 -31.58
N ALA A 500 0.18 -4.94 -32.52
CA ALA A 500 -0.41 -3.63 -32.33
C ALA A 500 -1.44 -3.59 -31.19
N ILE A 501 -1.44 -2.46 -30.49
CA ILE A 501 -2.38 -2.08 -29.43
C ILE A 501 -3.82 -2.13 -29.97
N PRO A 502 -4.77 -2.85 -29.34
CA PRO A 502 -6.16 -2.83 -29.76
C PRO A 502 -6.81 -1.48 -29.41
N ILE A 503 -7.27 -0.78 -30.45
CA ILE A 503 -8.09 0.43 -30.38
C ILE A 503 -9.52 0.03 -30.00
N ILE A 504 -10.09 0.70 -28.99
CA ILE A 504 -11.51 0.56 -28.63
C ILE A 504 -12.35 1.03 -29.82
N ARG A 505 -13.08 0.10 -30.44
CA ARG A 505 -14.13 0.41 -31.42
C ARG A 505 -15.40 0.76 -30.65
N VAL A 506 -15.95 1.94 -30.95
CA VAL A 506 -17.26 2.39 -30.48
C VAL A 506 -18.32 1.45 -31.05
N SER A 507 -18.99 0.68 -30.18
CA SER A 507 -20.17 -0.11 -30.54
C SER A 507 -21.42 0.73 -30.36
N SER A 508 -21.83 1.43 -31.40
CA SER A 508 -23.20 1.91 -31.57
C SER A 508 -23.72 1.29 -32.85
N GLU A 509 -24.52 0.22 -32.72
CA GLU A 509 -25.50 -0.28 -33.71
C GLU A 509 -25.81 -1.76 -33.41
N SER A 510 -26.88 -2.02 -32.65
CA SER A 510 -27.80 -3.15 -32.86
C SER A 510 -28.98 -3.04 -31.89
N ASP A 511 -30.17 -3.36 -32.40
CA ASP A 511 -31.42 -3.69 -31.69
C ASP A 511 -32.54 -2.64 -31.53
N THR A 512 -32.52 -1.50 -32.24
CA THR A 512 -33.69 -0.58 -32.28
C THR A 512 -34.18 -0.17 -33.68
N GLU A 513 -33.67 -0.76 -34.76
CA GLU A 513 -34.03 -0.34 -36.14
C GLU A 513 -34.88 -1.34 -36.94
N ARG A 514 -35.56 -2.29 -36.28
CA ARG A 514 -36.51 -3.20 -36.95
C ARG A 514 -38.00 -2.86 -36.79
N GLU A 515 -38.37 -1.85 -36.01
CA GLU A 515 -39.78 -1.50 -35.78
C GLU A 515 -40.22 -0.10 -36.25
N ILE A 516 -39.33 0.68 -36.91
CA ILE A 516 -39.66 2.05 -37.37
C ILE A 516 -39.64 2.18 -38.90
N ALA A 517 -39.42 1.07 -39.64
CA ALA A 517 -39.38 1.06 -41.11
C ALA A 517 -40.77 1.00 -41.80
N GLU A 518 -41.88 1.11 -41.06
CA GLU A 518 -43.24 1.16 -41.63
C GLU A 518 -43.99 2.43 -41.20
N SER A 519 -43.48 3.61 -41.55
CA SER A 519 -44.38 4.75 -41.84
C SER A 519 -43.67 5.90 -42.55
N THR A 520 -44.20 6.22 -43.73
CA THR A 520 -44.12 7.51 -44.45
C THR A 520 -42.83 7.90 -45.17
N ARG A 521 -42.85 7.61 -46.48
CA ARG A 521 -42.20 8.35 -47.58
C ARG A 521 -42.62 9.84 -47.60
N ASN A 522 -41.67 10.75 -47.76
CA ASN A 522 -41.54 11.69 -48.92
C ASN A 522 -40.62 12.89 -48.60
N GLY A 523 -39.70 13.23 -49.53
CA GLY A 523 -39.38 14.63 -49.86
C GLY A 523 -37.99 15.19 -49.51
N VAL A 524 -37.01 14.92 -50.40
CA VAL A 524 -35.87 15.74 -50.88
C VAL A 524 -35.51 17.05 -50.16
N ALA A 525 -34.26 17.15 -49.67
CA ALA A 525 -33.29 18.22 -50.00
C ALA A 525 -31.90 17.89 -49.42
N GLU A 526 -30.90 17.75 -50.30
CA GLU A 526 -29.48 17.59 -49.98
C GLU A 526 -28.85 18.95 -49.63
N GLN A 527 -28.13 19.02 -48.51
CA GLN A 527 -27.06 19.98 -48.27
C GLN A 527 -25.98 19.31 -47.40
N GLU A 528 -24.76 19.31 -47.93
CA GLU A 528 -23.55 18.70 -47.37
C GLU A 528 -23.09 19.45 -46.11
N GLU A 529 -23.04 18.77 -44.96
CA GLU A 529 -22.30 19.22 -43.77
C GLU A 529 -20.98 18.45 -43.66
N GLN A 530 -19.89 19.23 -43.65
CA GLN A 530 -18.52 18.79 -43.49
C GLN A 530 -18.29 18.23 -42.08
N SER A 531 -17.80 16.99 -42.02
CA SER A 531 -17.28 16.40 -40.79
C SER A 531 -15.95 17.07 -40.41
N MET A 532 -15.92 17.69 -39.23
CA MET A 532 -14.67 18.10 -38.59
C MET A 532 -13.95 16.86 -38.08
N THR A 533 -12.94 16.43 -38.82
CA THR A 533 -11.94 15.47 -38.37
C THR A 533 -10.93 16.19 -37.47
N LEU A 534 -10.87 15.80 -36.20
CA LEU A 534 -9.84 16.25 -35.26
C LEU A 534 -8.53 15.53 -35.60
N GLU A 535 -7.60 16.26 -36.21
CA GLU A 535 -6.24 15.81 -36.49
C GLU A 535 -5.41 15.64 -35.20
N LYS A 536 -4.50 14.64 -35.22
CA LYS A 536 -3.44 14.44 -34.23
C LYS A 536 -2.47 15.63 -34.22
N PRO A 537 -1.87 16.03 -33.08
CA PRO A 537 -0.76 16.96 -33.10
C PRO A 537 0.47 16.30 -33.73
N VAL A 538 0.87 16.83 -34.90
CA VAL A 538 2.14 16.52 -35.56
C VAL A 538 3.26 17.22 -34.79
N GLN A 539 4.33 16.47 -34.52
CA GLN A 539 5.61 16.99 -34.02
C GLN A 539 6.05 18.17 -34.88
N ALA A 540 6.20 19.33 -34.25
CA ALA A 540 6.70 20.53 -34.91
C ALA A 540 8.20 20.40 -35.18
N ALA A 541 8.56 19.76 -36.29
CA ALA A 541 9.79 20.02 -37.03
C ALA A 541 9.76 19.25 -38.37
N ALA A 542 10.20 19.96 -39.42
CA ALA A 542 10.57 19.48 -40.76
C ALA A 542 9.46 19.43 -41.83
N GLY A 543 9.60 20.30 -42.85
CA GLY A 543 9.02 20.08 -44.18
C GLY A 543 8.80 21.31 -45.06
N GLU A 544 9.84 22.08 -45.41
CA GLU A 544 9.81 22.88 -46.65
C GLU A 544 11.12 22.66 -47.43
N GLU A 545 10.99 22.22 -48.70
CA GLU A 545 12.09 22.10 -49.67
C GLU A 545 12.48 23.49 -50.24
N PRO A 546 13.76 23.73 -50.61
CA PRO A 546 14.25 25.08 -50.89
C PRO A 546 14.24 25.45 -52.39
N GLU A 547 13.92 26.71 -52.69
CA GLU A 547 14.37 27.43 -53.89
C GLU A 547 15.49 28.43 -53.53
N PRO A 548 16.43 28.74 -54.44
CA PRO A 548 17.75 29.23 -54.06
C PRO A 548 17.82 30.77 -54.08
N SER A 549 18.23 31.41 -52.97
CA SER A 549 19.03 32.65 -53.05
C SER A 549 19.62 33.12 -51.71
N GLN A 550 20.95 33.23 -51.73
CA GLN A 550 21.80 34.26 -51.11
C GLN A 550 21.78 34.44 -49.58
N ALA A 551 22.70 33.69 -48.96
CA ALA A 551 23.66 34.12 -47.93
C ALA A 551 23.22 35.19 -46.91
N SER A 552 22.92 34.74 -45.69
CA SER A 552 23.42 35.39 -44.47
C SER A 552 23.66 34.36 -43.38
N ASN A 553 24.81 34.46 -42.71
CA ASN A 553 25.32 33.55 -41.69
C ASN A 553 24.43 33.52 -40.44
N SER A 554 23.68 32.44 -40.22
CA SER A 554 23.06 32.12 -38.93
C SER A 554 23.08 30.62 -38.62
N TYR A 555 24.21 29.96 -38.88
CA TYR A 555 24.47 28.63 -38.34
C TYR A 555 25.11 28.72 -36.95
N GLN A 556 24.54 27.95 -36.02
CA GLN A 556 25.05 27.56 -34.69
C GLN A 556 24.75 28.50 -33.52
N GLU A 557 23.49 28.56 -33.09
CA GLU A 557 23.25 28.48 -31.64
C GLU A 557 23.53 27.03 -31.21
N ALA A 558 24.74 26.79 -30.71
CA ALA A 558 25.00 25.59 -29.94
C ALA A 558 24.05 25.59 -28.73
N PHE A 559 23.04 24.70 -28.73
CA PHE A 559 22.20 24.42 -27.58
C PHE A 559 23.10 23.99 -26.41
N SER A 560 23.45 24.94 -25.55
CA SER A 560 24.31 24.69 -24.40
C SER A 560 23.48 24.04 -23.28
N PHE A 561 23.67 22.74 -23.07
CA PHE A 561 23.07 21.96 -21.99
C PHE A 561 23.58 22.32 -20.59
N THR A 562 24.35 23.38 -20.44
CA THR A 562 25.07 23.72 -19.21
C THR A 562 24.18 23.88 -17.97
N ASN A 563 22.86 24.10 -18.12
CA ASN A 563 21.94 24.31 -17.01
C ASN A 563 20.85 23.24 -16.83
N LYS A 564 20.74 22.23 -17.70
CA LYS A 564 19.70 21.17 -17.60
C LYS A 564 20.26 19.90 -16.97
N ARG A 565 19.43 19.17 -16.22
CA ARG A 565 19.81 17.88 -15.60
C ARG A 565 19.24 16.69 -16.37
N LEU A 566 19.85 15.51 -16.25
CA LEU A 566 19.27 14.29 -16.80
C LEU A 566 18.02 13.90 -15.98
N CYS A 567 16.91 13.61 -16.67
CA CYS A 567 15.74 13.00 -16.02
C CYS A 567 16.05 11.54 -15.70
N GLU A 568 15.84 11.14 -14.45
CA GLU A 568 15.95 9.75 -14.03
C GLU A 568 14.87 8.90 -14.69
N ARG A 569 15.23 7.69 -15.15
CA ARG A 569 14.30 6.80 -15.87
C ARG A 569 13.05 6.46 -15.06
N TRP A 570 13.20 6.30 -13.75
CA TRP A 570 12.07 5.99 -12.87
C TRP A 570 11.08 7.16 -12.82
N LEU A 571 11.56 8.41 -12.84
CA LEU A 571 10.71 9.59 -12.83
C LEU A 571 10.01 9.75 -14.18
N ASP A 572 10.70 9.51 -15.28
CA ASP A 572 10.09 9.49 -16.61
C ASP A 572 8.97 8.44 -16.72
N ASN A 573 9.19 7.24 -16.17
CA ASN A 573 8.12 6.24 -16.06
C ASN A 573 6.93 6.76 -15.22
N LEU A 574 7.17 7.49 -14.12
CA LEU A 574 6.08 8.10 -13.35
C LEU A 574 5.32 9.18 -14.14
N PHE A 575 5.96 9.92 -15.05
CA PHE A 575 5.25 10.82 -15.96
C PHE A 575 4.32 10.06 -16.91
N MET A 576 4.75 8.90 -17.42
CA MET A 576 3.88 8.04 -18.25
C MET A 576 2.72 7.47 -17.43
N VAL A 577 2.98 7.03 -16.20
CA VAL A 577 1.92 6.58 -15.27
C VAL A 577 0.92 7.72 -14.99
N LEU A 578 1.40 8.94 -14.78
CA LEU A 578 0.54 10.11 -14.56
C LEU A 578 -0.28 10.45 -15.81
N TYR A 579 0.33 10.40 -16.99
CA TYR A 579 -0.36 10.63 -18.25
C TYR A 579 -1.54 9.68 -18.43
N GLU A 580 -1.35 8.38 -18.16
CA GLU A 580 -2.42 7.39 -18.25
C GLU A 580 -3.57 7.68 -17.27
N ASP A 581 -3.25 7.99 -16.01
CA ASP A 581 -4.26 8.37 -15.01
C ASP A 581 -5.05 9.63 -15.46
N LEU A 582 -4.36 10.67 -15.95
CA LEU A 582 -5.00 11.89 -16.46
C LEU A 582 -5.84 11.65 -17.72
N ARG A 583 -5.36 10.81 -18.64
CA ARG A 583 -6.06 10.45 -19.88
C ARG A 583 -7.37 9.76 -19.56
N VAL A 584 -7.34 8.73 -18.72
CA VAL A 584 -8.54 8.00 -18.28
C VAL A 584 -9.50 8.94 -17.55
N TRP A 585 -8.99 9.78 -16.66
CA TRP A 585 -9.83 10.75 -15.93
C TRP A 585 -10.52 11.75 -16.87
N THR A 586 -9.80 12.25 -17.88
CA THR A 586 -10.34 13.19 -18.87
C THR A 586 -11.43 12.56 -19.72
N ILE A 587 -11.20 11.32 -20.20
CA ILE A 587 -12.22 10.56 -20.94
C ILE A 587 -13.48 10.37 -20.10
N PHE A 588 -13.32 9.93 -18.85
CA PHE A 588 -14.43 9.76 -17.92
C PHE A 588 -15.23 11.06 -17.73
N ARG A 589 -14.56 12.20 -17.48
CA ARG A 589 -15.25 13.50 -17.32
C ARG A 589 -15.98 13.93 -18.59
N ALA A 590 -15.39 13.70 -19.76
CA ALA A 590 -16.03 13.99 -21.04
C ALA A 590 -17.27 13.13 -21.25
N GLU A 591 -17.21 11.83 -20.95
CA GLU A 591 -18.36 10.93 -21.00
C GLU A 591 -19.47 11.40 -20.05
N VAL A 592 -19.16 11.69 -18.78
CA VAL A 592 -20.15 12.19 -17.81
C VAL A 592 -20.84 13.47 -18.32
N ALA A 593 -20.07 14.41 -18.90
CA ALA A 593 -20.61 15.65 -19.44
C ALA A 593 -21.53 15.41 -20.66
N HIS A 594 -21.13 14.50 -21.55
CA HIS A 594 -21.91 14.12 -22.73
C HIS A 594 -23.26 13.51 -22.34
N PHE A 595 -23.26 12.53 -21.43
CA PHE A 595 -24.49 11.88 -20.95
C PHE A 595 -25.40 12.84 -20.19
N LYS A 596 -24.82 13.76 -19.40
CA LYS A 596 -25.59 14.82 -18.73
C LYS A 596 -26.31 15.73 -19.71
N THR A 597 -25.68 16.06 -20.84
CA THR A 597 -26.27 16.89 -21.90
C THR A 597 -27.41 16.16 -22.62
N GLN A 598 -27.29 14.84 -22.79
CA GLN A 598 -28.33 14.00 -23.39
C GLN A 598 -29.47 13.65 -22.40
N HIS A 599 -29.39 14.09 -21.15
CA HIS A 599 -30.31 13.70 -20.07
C HIS A 599 -30.43 12.17 -19.88
N VAL A 600 -29.37 11.43 -20.22
CA VAL A 600 -29.28 9.98 -20.03
C VAL A 600 -28.45 9.68 -18.78
N ALA A 601 -28.88 8.70 -17.99
CA ALA A 601 -28.12 8.25 -16.83
C ALA A 601 -26.82 7.58 -17.27
N TYR A 602 -25.69 8.12 -16.84
CA TYR A 602 -24.39 7.50 -17.05
C TYR A 602 -24.21 6.32 -16.09
N ARG A 603 -24.09 5.11 -16.64
CA ARG A 603 -23.96 3.85 -15.89
C ARG A 603 -22.58 3.24 -16.14
N LYS A 604 -21.96 2.76 -15.06
CA LYS A 604 -20.71 1.99 -15.01
C LYS A 604 -20.87 0.89 -13.97
N THR A 605 -20.04 -0.14 -14.03
CA THR A 605 -20.10 -1.24 -13.05
C THR A 605 -19.61 -0.78 -11.68
N GLY A 606 -19.97 -1.51 -10.62
CA GLY A 606 -19.52 -1.19 -9.27
C GLY A 606 -17.99 -1.10 -9.14
N ILE A 607 -17.25 -2.04 -9.74
CA ILE A 607 -15.78 -2.02 -9.73
C ILE A 607 -15.19 -0.83 -10.50
N GLU A 608 -15.82 -0.41 -11.61
CA GLU A 608 -15.38 0.77 -12.37
C GLU A 608 -15.52 2.04 -11.54
N TRP A 609 -16.66 2.22 -10.86
CA TRP A 609 -16.86 3.35 -9.96
C TRP A 609 -15.85 3.37 -8.80
N GLU A 610 -15.48 2.21 -8.26
CA GLU A 610 -14.43 2.11 -7.24
C GLU A 610 -13.07 2.55 -7.78
N ILE A 611 -12.68 2.08 -8.97
CA ILE A 611 -11.41 2.47 -9.63
C ILE A 611 -11.40 3.97 -9.94
N LEU A 612 -12.51 4.50 -10.44
CA LEU A 612 -12.67 5.94 -10.74
C LEU A 612 -12.63 6.80 -9.49
N GLY A 613 -13.22 6.33 -8.38
CA GLY A 613 -13.10 6.99 -7.07
C GLY A 613 -11.65 7.07 -6.60
N ASP A 614 -10.92 5.95 -6.69
CA ASP A 614 -9.49 5.93 -6.37
C ASP A 614 -8.65 6.83 -7.28
N LEU A 615 -8.95 6.84 -8.58
CA LEU A 615 -8.29 7.70 -9.56
C LEU A 615 -8.53 9.18 -9.23
N GLY A 616 -9.77 9.57 -8.95
CA GLY A 616 -10.11 10.92 -8.50
C GLY A 616 -9.36 11.30 -7.22
N MET A 617 -9.25 10.39 -6.25
CA MET A 617 -8.46 10.60 -5.04
C MET A 617 -6.97 10.80 -5.32
N ARG A 618 -6.36 9.99 -6.21
CA ARG A 618 -4.94 10.13 -6.59
C ARG A 618 -4.66 11.46 -7.30
N LEU A 619 -5.61 11.93 -8.10
CA LEU A 619 -5.53 13.19 -8.86
C LEU A 619 -6.06 14.41 -8.08
N HIS A 620 -6.33 14.28 -6.78
CA HIS A 620 -6.80 15.36 -5.89
C HIS A 620 -8.19 15.95 -6.21
N HIS A 621 -9.05 15.21 -6.93
CA HIS A 621 -10.45 15.55 -7.18
C HIS A 621 -11.38 14.94 -6.12
N LYS A 622 -11.35 15.47 -4.90
CA LYS A 622 -12.01 14.86 -3.73
C LYS A 622 -13.53 14.77 -3.84
N GLU A 623 -14.20 15.80 -4.33
CA GLU A 623 -15.67 15.83 -4.41
C GLU A 623 -16.19 14.87 -5.49
N GLU A 624 -15.55 14.85 -6.66
CA GLU A 624 -15.89 13.90 -7.72
C GLU A 624 -15.57 12.45 -7.31
N ALA A 625 -14.47 12.22 -6.59
CA ALA A 625 -14.16 10.92 -6.03
C ALA A 625 -15.21 10.45 -5.02
N LYS A 626 -15.67 11.34 -4.15
CA LYS A 626 -16.76 11.08 -3.20
C LYS A 626 -18.05 10.68 -3.92
N GLU A 627 -18.41 11.39 -4.99
CA GLU A 627 -19.57 11.06 -5.82
C GLU A 627 -19.40 9.69 -6.51
N ALA A 628 -18.21 9.39 -7.03
CA ALA A 628 -17.91 8.08 -7.62
C ALA A 628 -18.05 6.94 -6.60
N TYR A 629 -17.53 7.12 -5.38
CA TYR A 629 -17.73 6.13 -4.31
C TYR A 629 -19.20 5.98 -3.91
N GLN A 630 -19.98 7.07 -3.87
CA GLN A 630 -21.42 6.98 -3.61
C GLN A 630 -22.14 6.18 -4.70
N ARG A 631 -21.84 6.44 -5.98
CA ARG A 631 -22.40 5.67 -7.11
C ARG A 631 -21.98 4.20 -7.10
N CYS A 632 -20.76 3.90 -6.66
CA CYS A 632 -20.32 2.52 -6.45
C CYS A 632 -21.26 1.77 -5.49
N LEU A 633 -21.76 2.45 -4.46
CA LEU A 633 -22.61 1.88 -3.41
C LEU A 633 -24.08 1.72 -3.81
N ASP A 634 -24.50 2.29 -4.94
CA ASP A 634 -25.83 2.03 -5.52
C ASP A 634 -25.92 0.60 -6.08
N THR A 635 -24.78 -0.04 -6.32
CA THR A 635 -24.68 -1.44 -6.76
C THR A 635 -24.65 -2.40 -5.56
N SER A 636 -25.12 -3.63 -5.74
CA SER A 636 -25.07 -4.67 -4.70
C SER A 636 -23.73 -5.41 -4.64
N ARG A 637 -22.63 -4.76 -5.07
CA ARG A 637 -21.29 -5.36 -5.08
C ARG A 637 -20.73 -5.50 -3.66
N TYR A 638 -20.11 -6.64 -3.39
CA TYR A 638 -19.43 -6.87 -2.12
C TYR A 638 -18.08 -6.13 -2.07
N SER A 639 -18.06 -4.88 -1.56
CA SER A 639 -16.81 -4.13 -1.34
C SER A 639 -16.86 -3.22 -0.10
N GLN A 640 -15.86 -3.39 0.78
CA GLN A 640 -15.67 -2.52 1.94
C GLN A 640 -15.05 -1.16 1.57
N LYS A 641 -14.26 -1.10 0.50
CA LYS A 641 -13.35 0.02 0.24
C LYS A 641 -14.05 1.36 0.00
N PRO A 642 -15.13 1.46 -0.80
CA PRO A 642 -15.89 2.72 -0.92
C PRO A 642 -16.45 3.19 0.42
N TRP A 643 -16.96 2.28 1.25
CA TRP A 643 -17.44 2.62 2.60
C TRP A 643 -16.32 3.15 3.49
N ALA A 644 -15.14 2.54 3.45
CA ALA A 644 -13.98 2.99 4.23
C ALA A 644 -13.50 4.38 3.78
N LYS A 645 -13.48 4.66 2.47
CA LYS A 645 -13.11 5.97 1.93
C LYS A 645 -14.12 7.06 2.26
N LEU A 646 -15.42 6.77 2.11
CA LEU A 646 -16.48 7.69 2.52
C LEU A 646 -16.50 7.93 4.03
N LEU A 647 -16.19 6.91 4.84
CA LEU A 647 -16.07 7.04 6.28
C LEU A 647 -15.00 8.06 6.68
N GLU A 648 -13.82 8.03 6.03
CA GLU A 648 -12.77 9.04 6.23
C GLU A 648 -13.25 10.43 5.82
N MET A 649 -13.84 10.56 4.63
CA MET A 649 -14.33 11.84 4.10
C MET A 649 -15.41 12.48 4.98
N TYR A 650 -16.41 11.71 5.43
CA TYR A 650 -17.48 12.22 6.30
C TYR A 650 -16.98 12.58 7.70
N ALA A 651 -16.00 11.84 8.22
CA ALA A 651 -15.38 12.17 9.50
C ALA A 651 -14.53 13.45 9.40
N ASP A 652 -13.86 13.67 8.26
CA ASP A 652 -13.13 14.91 7.97
C ASP A 652 -14.07 16.12 7.87
N GLU A 653 -15.26 15.94 7.31
CA GLU A 653 -16.32 16.97 7.22
C GLU A 653 -17.04 17.22 8.56
N GLY A 654 -16.90 16.33 9.54
CA GLY A 654 -17.59 16.40 10.81
C GLY A 654 -19.07 16.00 10.76
N ASP A 655 -19.51 15.26 9.72
CA ASP A 655 -20.88 14.76 9.60
C ASP A 655 -21.08 13.48 10.43
N ILE A 656 -21.68 13.62 11.60
CA ILE A 656 -21.90 12.51 12.54
C ILE A 656 -22.78 11.41 11.93
N THR A 657 -23.89 11.79 11.29
CA THR A 657 -24.91 10.83 10.86
C THR A 657 -24.38 9.94 9.75
N ARG A 658 -23.77 10.54 8.72
CA ARG A 658 -23.20 9.80 7.58
C ARG A 658 -21.97 8.99 8.00
N THR A 659 -21.16 9.52 8.91
CA THR A 659 -20.02 8.80 9.48
C THR A 659 -20.46 7.54 10.21
N ILE A 660 -21.48 7.61 11.07
CA ILE A 660 -22.00 6.42 11.78
C ILE A 660 -22.59 5.41 10.79
N GLN A 661 -23.35 5.86 9.78
CA GLN A 661 -23.92 4.98 8.75
C GLN A 661 -22.83 4.23 7.96
N ALA A 662 -21.78 4.94 7.53
CA ALA A 662 -20.65 4.31 6.86
C ALA A 662 -19.89 3.36 7.82
N ALA A 663 -19.69 3.76 9.07
CA ALA A 663 -19.00 2.95 10.07
C ALA A 663 -19.73 1.64 10.37
N ILE A 664 -21.07 1.62 10.43
CA ILE A 664 -21.85 0.38 10.59
C ILE A 664 -21.56 -0.61 9.46
N ARG A 665 -21.48 -0.12 8.21
CA ARG A 665 -21.18 -0.96 7.05
C ARG A 665 -19.74 -1.45 7.09
N VAL A 666 -18.77 -0.58 7.37
CA VAL A 666 -17.35 -0.97 7.51
C VAL A 666 -17.19 -1.99 8.64
N ALA A 667 -17.84 -1.80 9.79
CA ALA A 667 -17.81 -2.75 10.91
C ALA A 667 -18.38 -4.11 10.49
N ALA A 668 -19.46 -4.13 9.72
CA ALA A 668 -20.03 -5.37 9.23
C ALA A 668 -19.08 -6.13 8.30
N TYR A 669 -18.41 -5.47 7.37
CA TYR A 669 -17.36 -6.09 6.55
C TYR A 669 -16.21 -6.62 7.41
N GLN A 670 -15.72 -5.81 8.35
CA GLN A 670 -14.64 -6.19 9.26
C GLN A 670 -14.98 -7.44 10.10
N TYR A 671 -16.18 -7.50 10.68
CA TYR A 671 -16.64 -8.67 11.44
C TYR A 671 -16.91 -9.89 10.55
N ALA A 672 -17.38 -9.69 9.32
CA ALA A 672 -17.50 -10.77 8.34
C ALA A 672 -16.14 -11.40 7.97
N ASP A 673 -15.07 -10.62 8.08
CA ASP A 673 -13.68 -11.05 7.89
C ASP A 673 -12.93 -11.19 9.23
N TYR A 674 -13.65 -11.46 10.33
CA TYR A 674 -13.10 -11.82 11.66
C TYR A 674 -12.20 -10.77 12.32
N THR A 675 -12.36 -9.50 11.93
CA THR A 675 -11.74 -8.35 12.61
C THR A 675 -12.67 -7.90 13.73
N GLU A 676 -12.50 -8.51 14.91
CA GLU A 676 -13.21 -8.19 16.16
C GLU A 676 -12.51 -7.08 16.96
N MET A 677 -11.42 -6.54 16.42
CA MET A 677 -10.63 -5.48 17.03
C MET A 677 -11.35 -4.14 16.93
N THR A 678 -11.43 -3.45 18.08
CA THR A 678 -11.95 -2.10 18.22
C THR A 678 -10.89 -1.06 17.87
N TYR A 679 -9.68 -1.18 18.45
CA TYR A 679 -8.59 -0.20 18.27
C TYR A 679 -7.24 -0.88 18.00
N PRO A 680 -6.39 -0.40 17.07
CA PRO A 680 -6.44 0.87 16.34
C PRO A 680 -7.01 0.73 14.91
N THR A 681 -8.33 0.60 14.78
CA THR A 681 -9.01 0.53 13.48
C THR A 681 -9.34 1.91 12.93
N LEU A 682 -9.61 1.95 11.61
CA LEU A 682 -10.16 3.13 10.94
C LEU A 682 -11.42 3.70 11.63
N ILE A 683 -12.35 2.84 12.04
CA ILE A 683 -13.63 3.26 12.65
C ILE A 683 -13.36 4.01 13.96
N ALA A 684 -12.52 3.46 14.83
CA ALA A 684 -12.16 4.11 16.08
C ALA A 684 -11.50 5.46 15.85
N ARG A 685 -10.58 5.57 14.89
CA ARG A 685 -9.93 6.84 14.53
C ARG A 685 -10.94 7.90 14.09
N CYS A 686 -11.88 7.54 13.22
CA CYS A 686 -12.94 8.45 12.77
C CYS A 686 -13.87 8.87 13.93
N PHE A 687 -14.21 7.94 14.82
CA PHE A 687 -15.05 8.23 15.98
C PHE A 687 -14.35 9.14 16.99
N PHE A 688 -13.07 8.92 17.25
CA PHE A 688 -12.28 9.79 18.14
C PHE A 688 -12.11 11.19 17.54
N LYS A 689 -11.89 11.29 16.23
CA LYS A 689 -11.87 12.59 15.53
C LYS A 689 -13.20 13.33 15.65
N LEU A 690 -14.34 12.65 15.45
CA LEU A 690 -15.64 13.26 15.69
C LEU A 690 -15.86 13.62 17.16
N GLY A 691 -15.35 12.80 18.08
CA GLY A 691 -15.40 13.03 19.52
C GLY A 691 -14.72 14.33 19.92
N GLN A 692 -13.56 14.63 19.35
CA GLN A 692 -12.86 15.90 19.53
C GLN A 692 -13.65 17.11 19.01
N ILE A 693 -14.47 16.96 17.97
CA ILE A 693 -15.25 18.06 17.36
C ILE A 693 -16.58 18.28 18.08
N HIS A 694 -17.31 17.19 18.39
CA HIS A 694 -18.72 17.23 18.78
C HIS A 694 -19.02 16.70 20.18
N GLY A 695 -18.08 16.00 20.82
CA GLY A 695 -18.28 15.26 22.06
C GLY A 695 -18.73 13.81 21.84
N HIS A 696 -18.26 12.90 22.68
CA HIS A 696 -18.63 11.48 22.69
C HIS A 696 -20.11 11.27 23.04
N ALA A 697 -20.67 12.10 23.92
CA ALA A 697 -22.07 11.95 24.31
C ALA A 697 -23.01 12.15 23.12
N LYS A 698 -22.73 13.14 22.27
CA LYS A 698 -23.52 13.42 21.07
C LYS A 698 -23.50 12.25 20.07
N ILE A 699 -22.33 11.65 19.84
CA ILE A 699 -22.18 10.47 18.98
C ILE A 699 -22.99 9.30 19.56
N SER A 700 -22.89 9.07 20.87
CA SER A 700 -23.64 8.01 21.57
C SER A 700 -25.15 8.20 21.47
N PHE A 701 -25.66 9.42 21.69
CA PHE A 701 -27.10 9.72 21.55
C PHE A 701 -27.57 9.54 20.11
N THR A 702 -26.78 9.98 19.12
CA THR A 702 -27.12 9.76 17.70
C THR A 702 -27.17 8.27 17.39
N LEU A 703 -26.19 7.48 17.84
CA LEU A 703 -26.16 6.02 17.66
C LEU A 703 -27.41 5.35 18.28
N LEU A 704 -27.80 5.74 19.50
CA LEU A 704 -28.99 5.22 20.17
C LEU A 704 -30.29 5.60 19.41
N SER A 705 -30.34 6.81 18.86
CA SER A 705 -31.52 7.30 18.11
C SER A 705 -31.76 6.58 16.79
N MET A 706 -30.75 5.90 16.23
CA MET A 706 -30.86 5.17 14.96
C MET A 706 -31.64 3.86 15.07
N GLY A 707 -31.91 3.35 16.28
CA GLY A 707 -32.73 2.15 16.48
C GLY A 707 -32.12 0.87 15.88
N LEU A 708 -30.81 0.71 15.98
CA LEU A 708 -30.08 -0.43 15.41
C LEU A 708 -30.38 -1.75 16.14
N PRO A 709 -30.29 -2.91 15.47
CA PRO A 709 -30.35 -4.22 16.13
C PRO A 709 -29.27 -4.36 17.22
N ASP A 710 -29.59 -5.03 18.33
CA ASP A 710 -28.70 -5.18 19.50
C ASP A 710 -27.27 -5.65 19.18
N PRO A 711 -27.04 -6.63 18.28
CA PRO A 711 -25.67 -7.06 17.95
C PRO A 711 -24.83 -5.96 17.31
N ILE A 712 -25.43 -5.18 16.39
CA ILE A 712 -24.77 -4.06 15.71
C ILE A 712 -24.54 -2.93 16.71
N LEU A 713 -25.55 -2.61 17.52
CA LEU A 713 -25.44 -1.56 18.53
C LEU A 713 -24.29 -1.86 19.51
N LYS A 714 -24.15 -3.11 19.96
CA LYS A 714 -23.07 -3.53 20.86
C LYS A 714 -21.67 -3.34 20.27
N ILE A 715 -21.51 -3.62 18.98
CA ILE A 715 -20.24 -3.41 18.26
C ILE A 715 -19.97 -1.91 18.13
N MET A 716 -20.96 -1.14 17.69
CA MET A 716 -20.78 0.30 17.52
C MET A 716 -20.49 1.00 18.87
N ASP A 717 -21.11 0.54 19.95
CA ASP A 717 -20.86 1.03 21.31
C ASP A 717 -19.48 0.60 21.85
N SER A 718 -18.90 -0.53 21.38
CA SER A 718 -17.56 -0.95 21.82
C SER A 718 -16.49 0.09 21.48
N TYR A 719 -16.57 0.74 20.31
CA TYR A 719 -15.67 1.82 19.92
C TYR A 719 -15.75 3.03 20.88
N LEU A 720 -16.97 3.40 21.28
CA LEU A 720 -17.19 4.50 22.22
C LEU A 720 -16.76 4.11 23.64
N GLN A 721 -17.01 2.87 24.02
CA GLN A 721 -16.63 2.33 25.33
C GLN A 721 -15.11 2.20 25.48
N TYR A 722 -14.41 1.88 24.39
CA TYR A 722 -12.95 1.97 24.33
C TYR A 722 -12.50 3.40 24.59
N GLY A 723 -13.06 4.38 23.87
CA GLY A 723 -12.78 5.80 24.07
C GLY A 723 -13.01 6.26 25.51
N LYS A 724 -14.08 5.80 26.17
CA LYS A 724 -14.37 6.09 27.59
C LYS A 724 -13.36 5.43 28.53
N THR A 725 -13.02 4.16 28.31
CA THR A 725 -12.09 3.39 29.15
C THR A 725 -10.70 4.04 29.17
N PHE A 726 -10.22 4.47 28.01
CA PHE A 726 -8.90 5.08 27.85
C PHE A 726 -8.91 6.61 27.97
N LYS A 727 -10.06 7.23 28.22
CA LYS A 727 -10.25 8.69 28.35
C LYS A 727 -9.71 9.46 27.15
N VAL A 728 -10.13 9.06 25.96
CA VAL A 728 -9.82 9.75 24.70
C VAL A 728 -10.41 11.16 24.71
N GLU A 729 -9.72 12.14 24.12
CA GLU A 729 -10.18 13.53 24.10
C GLU A 729 -11.64 13.65 23.60
N GLY A 730 -12.44 14.44 24.32
CA GLY A 730 -13.87 14.57 24.05
C GLY A 730 -14.74 13.51 24.72
N TYR A 731 -14.18 12.59 25.53
CA TYR A 731 -14.96 11.61 26.29
C TYR A 731 -15.87 12.21 27.38
N ASP A 732 -15.52 13.40 27.86
CA ASP A 732 -16.18 14.16 28.91
C ASP A 732 -17.31 15.06 28.40
N PHE A 733 -17.37 15.26 27.08
CA PHE A 733 -18.39 16.03 26.35
C PHE A 733 -19.23 15.12 25.46
#